data_AF-A0A4W6EL14-F1
#
_entry.id   AF-A0A4W6EL14-F1
#
_cell.length_a   1.000
_cell.length_b   1.000
_cell.length_c   1.000
_cell.angle_alpha   90.00
_cell.angle_beta   90.00
_cell.angle_gamma   90.00
#
_symmetry.space_group_name_H-M   'P 1'
#
loop_
_entity.id
_entity.type
_entity.pdbx_description
1 polymer ?
#
loop_
_entity_poly.entity_id
_entity_poly.type
_entity_poly.pdbx_seq_one_letter_code
_entity_poly.pdbx_strand_id
1 'polypeptide(L)'
;SPPRLCFFGLLVNVHQFHEKGVSNYSTMLLREDLDLLVLGAREAVYALDLKDISKKLASVKWEVTQQQKDECKNKGKDPETECLNYIRILHKMEDDRMYVCGTNAFDPDHMSYYGKLTLQKKQDDGKGKCPFDPFQRYASIMVDNNLYSATSMNFLGSEPVLMRSSPVSIRTEFKSSWLNEPSFVSMVQMPESDKSEEGDDDKVYLFFSETAVECDCYNKLVVSRVARVCKGDLGGQRTLQKKWTSFLKARLDCPVLDSQLPYIIQDTYLWCDPQQHWKECLFYAIFTPQADTSDLSAVCAYRVSDISRVFAEGKYKTPVPVETSFVKWVMYSGDVPVPRPGACINNEARKAGITKTLDLPDRTLQFIKDKPLMDQAIQPIDNKPLLVQRGSAFTRIIVNEVQAADGNKYKVMFIGTGACTMLKAVNYDGEMFIIEEMQLFQLPEEIKILKSSNGQIYAGSDYGAVQIPLASCYRSSSCMDCVLARDPYCGWDKAAVSTCSASSVDVRSVQTKFQLLFLLLQRAYPKCERRKCLNLPNPVKPIDRSIWTGGNMKLSCPAPSNLAKTTWERDNQPLNPSARLQLLQDGLLILNASDSDGGRYRCQSVERSKTEEYTTTVAEYQVSITSDKDRHILFPEAQKDGPSVAGLQAVVALLVVALLILLAWNFYKGHIPLPWNCGKKNSEQSQESHEERGLNSSVTFQEVQRPVPVEDKPLVSGRDSGSNNNHSGRAAEISAAGEETVNLPSLQYIDDDSEI
;
A
#
# COMPACT_ATOMS: atom_id res chain seq x y z
N SER A 1 -16.21 -4.08 -4.08
CA SER A 1 -16.76 -4.70 -5.31
C SER A 1 -15.62 -4.95 -6.26
N PRO A 2 -15.62 -6.03 -7.07
CA PRO A 2 -14.52 -6.26 -8.00
C PRO A 2 -14.37 -5.11 -9.01
N PRO A 3 -13.17 -4.86 -9.57
CA PRO A 3 -12.97 -3.89 -10.64
C PRO A 3 -13.84 -4.21 -11.86
N ARG A 4 -14.43 -3.22 -12.54
CA ARG A 4 -15.21 -3.46 -13.75
C ARG A 4 -14.38 -4.16 -14.83
N LEU A 5 -13.11 -3.78 -14.97
CA LEU A 5 -12.13 -4.33 -15.91
C LEU A 5 -10.81 -4.64 -15.19
N CYS A 6 -10.13 -5.72 -15.57
CA CYS A 6 -8.75 -6.03 -15.16
C CYS A 6 -7.91 -6.31 -16.41
N PHE A 7 -6.67 -5.78 -16.51
CA PHE A 7 -5.81 -5.97 -17.68
C PHE A 7 -4.32 -5.67 -17.41
N PHE A 8 -3.44 -6.09 -18.32
CA PHE A 8 -2.01 -5.75 -18.29
C PHE A 8 -1.74 -4.38 -18.89
N GLY A 9 -0.88 -3.58 -18.24
CA GLY A 9 -0.42 -2.28 -18.72
C GLY A 9 0.29 -2.33 -20.07
N LEU A 10 0.85 -3.49 -20.46
CA LEU A 10 1.37 -3.76 -21.82
C LEU A 10 0.30 -3.71 -22.94
N LEU A 11 -0.98 -3.66 -22.58
CA LEU A 11 -2.11 -3.43 -23.50
C LEU A 11 -2.52 -1.94 -23.58
N VAL A 12 -1.69 -1.06 -23.03
CA VAL A 12 -1.83 0.40 -22.99
C VAL A 12 -0.50 1.04 -23.40
N ASN A 13 -0.55 2.23 -24.00
CA ASN A 13 0.65 3.05 -24.21
C ASN A 13 1.18 3.59 -22.87
N VAL A 14 1.85 2.75 -22.09
CA VAL A 14 2.61 3.12 -20.89
C VAL A 14 4.10 3.21 -21.22
N HIS A 15 4.77 4.24 -20.73
CA HIS A 15 6.23 4.36 -20.84
C HIS A 15 6.85 3.70 -19.61
N GLN A 16 7.90 2.92 -19.80
CA GLN A 16 8.57 2.19 -18.71
C GLN A 16 10.07 2.51 -18.69
N PHE A 17 10.66 2.50 -17.49
CA PHE A 17 12.09 2.66 -17.29
C PHE A 17 12.62 1.61 -16.31
N HIS A 18 13.70 0.92 -16.71
CA HIS A 18 14.55 0.12 -15.84
C HIS A 18 15.98 0.10 -16.40
N GLU A 19 16.99 -0.03 -15.55
CA GLU A 19 18.39 -0.22 -15.94
C GLU A 19 18.85 -1.65 -15.62
N LYS A 20 19.65 -2.27 -16.48
CA LYS A 20 20.11 -3.65 -16.28
C LYS A 20 21.05 -3.74 -15.07
N GLY A 21 20.65 -4.53 -14.07
CA GLY A 21 21.43 -4.77 -12.84
C GLY A 21 21.10 -3.83 -11.68
N VAL A 22 20.17 -2.88 -11.87
CA VAL A 22 19.72 -1.95 -10.83
C VAL A 22 18.27 -2.23 -10.47
N SER A 23 17.97 -2.11 -9.17
CA SER A 23 16.70 -2.46 -8.54
C SER A 23 16.29 -1.39 -7.52
N ASN A 24 15.13 -1.57 -6.89
CA ASN A 24 14.68 -0.78 -5.74
C ASN A 24 14.46 0.71 -6.05
N TYR A 25 13.75 0.99 -7.16
CA TYR A 25 13.33 2.32 -7.61
C TYR A 25 12.26 2.85 -6.66
N SER A 26 12.72 3.37 -5.52
CA SER A 26 11.93 3.50 -4.27
C SER A 26 11.79 4.94 -3.77
N THR A 27 12.38 5.91 -4.46
CA THR A 27 12.12 7.34 -4.23
C THR A 27 12.11 8.12 -5.54
N MET A 28 11.28 9.16 -5.64
CA MET A 28 11.01 9.91 -6.87
C MET A 28 10.64 11.37 -6.57
N LEU A 29 11.30 12.28 -7.27
CA LEU A 29 11.04 13.72 -7.25
C LEU A 29 10.67 14.20 -8.66
N LEU A 30 9.52 14.85 -8.77
CA LEU A 30 9.10 15.50 -10.02
C LEU A 30 9.61 16.95 -10.00
N ARG A 31 10.34 17.33 -11.06
CA ARG A 31 10.87 18.68 -11.31
C ARG A 31 10.20 19.21 -12.58
N GLU A 32 8.94 19.62 -12.44
CA GLU A 32 8.13 20.21 -13.51
C GLU A 32 8.80 21.49 -14.08
N ASP A 33 9.52 22.21 -13.23
CA ASP A 33 10.35 23.36 -13.55
C ASP A 33 11.56 23.06 -14.47
N LEU A 34 11.91 21.77 -14.63
CA LEU A 34 13.00 21.29 -15.48
C LEU A 34 12.53 20.26 -16.52
N ASP A 35 11.21 20.02 -16.67
CA ASP A 35 10.64 18.91 -17.46
C ASP A 35 11.24 17.53 -17.09
N LEU A 36 11.58 17.34 -15.80
CA LEU A 36 12.46 16.26 -15.35
C LEU A 36 11.80 15.39 -14.26
N LEU A 37 11.94 14.07 -14.39
CA LEU A 37 11.68 13.10 -13.31
C LEU A 37 13.01 12.59 -12.77
N VAL A 38 13.26 12.80 -11.48
CA VAL A 38 14.46 12.30 -10.78
C VAL A 38 14.09 11.06 -9.98
N LEU A 39 14.74 9.94 -10.28
CA LEU A 39 14.40 8.60 -9.76
C LEU A 39 15.59 8.03 -8.98
N GLY A 40 15.40 7.77 -7.70
CA GLY A 40 16.39 7.13 -6.83
C GLY A 40 16.17 5.62 -6.78
N ALA A 41 17.25 4.87 -6.98
CA ALA A 41 17.29 3.42 -6.96
C ALA A 41 18.37 2.91 -5.99
N ARG A 42 18.69 1.62 -6.04
CA ARG A 42 19.90 1.07 -5.40
C ARG A 42 21.15 1.53 -6.16
N GLU A 43 22.04 2.22 -5.46
CA GLU A 43 23.36 2.72 -5.90
C GLU A 43 23.34 3.66 -7.12
N ALA A 44 22.17 4.20 -7.49
CA ALA A 44 22.04 5.09 -8.63
C ALA A 44 20.92 6.13 -8.46
N VAL A 45 21.11 7.30 -9.06
CA VAL A 45 20.06 8.30 -9.31
C VAL A 45 19.99 8.59 -10.81
N TYR A 46 18.78 8.57 -11.35
CA TYR A 46 18.48 8.81 -12.75
C TYR A 46 17.73 10.13 -12.93
N ALA A 47 17.98 10.75 -14.08
CA ALA A 47 17.28 11.91 -14.60
C ALA A 47 16.58 11.46 -15.90
N LEU A 48 15.25 11.40 -15.88
CA LEU A 48 14.40 10.93 -16.97
C LEU A 48 13.55 12.09 -17.51
N ASP A 49 13.24 12.08 -18.81
CA ASP A 49 12.27 13.01 -19.41
C ASP A 49 10.89 12.82 -18.77
N LEU A 50 10.28 13.90 -18.25
CA LEU A 50 8.99 13.83 -17.55
C LEU A 50 7.82 13.46 -18.48
N LYS A 51 7.96 13.70 -19.79
CA LYS A 51 6.92 13.42 -20.81
C LYS A 51 7.04 12.01 -21.38
N ASP A 52 8.22 11.39 -21.31
CA ASP A 52 8.48 10.01 -21.72
C ASP A 52 9.63 9.42 -20.88
N ILE A 53 9.28 8.78 -19.77
CA ILE A 53 10.28 8.30 -18.80
C ILE A 53 11.24 7.24 -19.35
N SER A 54 10.96 6.63 -20.51
CA SER A 54 11.89 5.70 -21.15
C SER A 54 13.19 6.40 -21.61
N LYS A 55 13.15 7.72 -21.79
CA LYS A 55 14.29 8.56 -22.15
C LYS A 55 15.11 8.95 -20.91
N LYS A 56 16.15 8.18 -20.62
CA LYS A 56 17.22 8.56 -19.68
C LYS A 56 18.03 9.74 -20.23
N LEU A 57 17.93 10.89 -19.57
CA LEU A 57 18.68 12.12 -19.88
C LEU A 57 20.06 12.12 -19.22
N ALA A 58 20.13 11.72 -17.94
CA ALA A 58 21.40 11.56 -17.22
C ALA A 58 21.29 10.51 -16.10
N SER A 59 22.42 10.10 -15.55
CA SER A 59 22.50 9.20 -14.38
C SER A 59 23.79 9.42 -13.60
N VAL A 60 23.74 9.26 -12.28
CA VAL A 60 24.90 9.20 -11.39
C VAL A 60 24.87 7.87 -10.64
N LYS A 61 26.00 7.14 -10.68
CA LYS A 61 26.28 6.04 -9.75
C LYS A 61 26.73 6.63 -8.41
N TRP A 62 26.22 6.07 -7.32
CA TRP A 62 26.59 6.40 -5.95
C TRP A 62 26.72 5.08 -5.16
N GLU A 63 27.59 4.22 -5.68
CA GLU A 63 27.95 2.92 -5.11
C GLU A 63 28.70 3.08 -3.79
N VAL A 64 28.59 2.09 -2.90
CA VAL A 64 29.39 2.07 -1.65
C VAL A 64 30.86 1.83 -1.97
N THR A 65 31.77 2.39 -1.16
CA THR A 65 33.18 1.98 -1.22
C THR A 65 33.35 0.58 -0.60
N GLN A 66 34.34 -0.19 -1.07
CA GLN A 66 34.63 -1.51 -0.49
C GLN A 66 34.90 -1.44 1.02
N GLN A 67 35.58 -0.38 1.49
CA GLN A 67 35.79 -0.13 2.91
C GLN A 67 34.44 0.01 3.67
N GLN A 68 33.51 0.84 3.19
CA GLN A 68 32.19 1.00 3.80
C GLN A 68 31.39 -0.33 3.78
N LYS A 69 31.53 -1.13 2.72
CA LYS A 69 30.91 -2.45 2.60
C LYS A 69 31.45 -3.42 3.64
N ASP A 70 32.77 -3.45 3.85
CA ASP A 70 33.42 -4.28 4.86
C ASP A 70 33.15 -3.80 6.30
N GLU A 71 33.14 -2.49 6.56
CA GLU A 71 32.75 -1.90 7.85
C GLU A 71 31.29 -2.22 8.23
N CYS A 72 30.38 -2.19 7.26
CA CYS A 72 28.98 -2.58 7.44
C CYS A 72 28.85 -4.09 7.70
N LYS A 73 29.55 -4.92 6.93
CA LYS A 73 29.60 -6.38 7.11
C LYS A 73 30.16 -6.78 8.47
N ASN A 74 31.17 -6.07 8.98
CA ASN A 74 31.73 -6.27 10.31
C ASN A 74 30.74 -5.94 11.45
N LYS A 75 29.66 -5.19 11.15
CA LYS A 75 28.53 -4.94 12.07
C LYS A 75 27.41 -5.98 11.93
N GLY A 76 27.66 -7.10 11.23
CA GLY A 76 26.74 -8.24 11.12
C GLY A 76 25.64 -8.10 10.05
N LYS A 77 25.74 -7.11 9.16
CA LYS A 77 24.79 -6.87 8.05
C LYS A 77 25.22 -7.61 6.77
N ASP A 78 24.24 -8.00 5.96
CA ASP A 78 24.49 -8.72 4.71
C ASP A 78 25.17 -7.83 3.64
N PRO A 79 26.30 -8.26 3.05
CA PRO A 79 27.05 -7.41 2.12
C PRO A 79 26.33 -7.17 0.78
N GLU A 80 25.53 -8.10 0.27
CA GLU A 80 24.96 -8.02 -1.08
C GLU A 80 23.52 -7.45 -1.12
N THR A 81 22.92 -7.22 0.05
CA THR A 81 21.56 -6.69 0.19
C THR A 81 21.45 -5.53 1.19
N GLU A 82 22.11 -5.56 2.35
CA GLU A 82 21.98 -4.50 3.36
C GLU A 82 23.06 -3.42 3.23
N CYS A 83 24.31 -3.83 2.98
CA CYS A 83 25.46 -2.92 2.90
C CYS A 83 25.64 -2.22 1.54
N LEU A 84 24.54 -1.85 0.89
CA LEU A 84 24.52 -1.10 -0.38
C LEU A 84 23.81 0.25 -0.18
N ASN A 85 24.09 1.22 -1.04
CA ASN A 85 23.50 2.56 -0.92
C ASN A 85 22.14 2.65 -1.60
N TYR A 86 21.05 2.48 -0.86
CA TYR A 86 19.69 2.69 -1.37
C TYR A 86 19.32 4.15 -1.24
N ILE A 87 19.03 4.84 -2.34
CA ILE A 87 18.59 6.24 -2.29
C ILE A 87 17.16 6.31 -1.73
N ARG A 88 16.96 7.22 -0.76
CA ARG A 88 15.71 7.34 0.04
C ARG A 88 15.09 8.71 -0.09
N ILE A 89 15.89 9.76 0.09
CA ILE A 89 15.40 11.12 0.14
C ILE A 89 15.78 11.83 -1.17
N LEU A 90 14.78 12.48 -1.78
CA LEU A 90 14.91 13.40 -2.91
C LEU A 90 13.93 14.57 -2.68
N HIS A 91 14.45 15.73 -2.29
CA HIS A 91 13.64 16.96 -2.14
C HIS A 91 14.22 18.10 -2.98
N LYS A 92 13.35 18.94 -3.57
CA LYS A 92 13.78 20.22 -4.15
C LYS A 92 14.22 21.19 -3.03
N MET A 93 15.28 21.96 -3.30
CA MET A 93 15.73 23.08 -2.48
C MET A 93 15.35 24.42 -3.13
N GLU A 94 15.40 25.50 -2.35
CA GLU A 94 15.09 26.87 -2.81
C GLU A 94 16.10 27.40 -3.85
N ASP A 95 17.34 26.93 -3.80
CA ASP A 95 18.42 27.27 -4.74
C ASP A 95 18.45 26.36 -5.99
N ASP A 96 17.29 25.82 -6.36
CA ASP A 96 17.03 24.86 -7.45
C ASP A 96 17.85 23.56 -7.41
N ARG A 97 18.70 23.35 -6.41
CA ARG A 97 19.35 22.06 -6.13
C ARG A 97 18.36 21.06 -5.53
N MET A 98 18.86 19.87 -5.24
CA MET A 98 18.13 18.78 -4.64
C MET A 98 18.89 18.28 -3.42
N TYR A 99 18.21 18.09 -2.30
CA TYR A 99 18.74 17.39 -1.14
C TYR A 99 18.56 15.89 -1.35
N VAL A 100 19.64 15.11 -1.24
CA VAL A 100 19.63 13.67 -1.54
C VAL A 100 20.28 12.88 -0.41
N CYS A 101 19.65 11.80 0.01
CA CYS A 101 20.29 10.86 0.95
C CYS A 101 19.91 9.42 0.63
N GLY A 102 20.86 8.50 0.85
CA GLY A 102 20.64 7.07 0.86
C GLY A 102 21.20 6.41 2.12
N THR A 103 21.04 5.08 2.23
CA THR A 103 21.37 4.29 3.42
C THR A 103 22.86 4.22 3.78
N ASN A 104 23.76 4.79 2.97
CA ASN A 104 25.20 4.72 3.16
C ASN A 104 25.67 5.44 4.44
N ALA A 105 25.64 4.75 5.58
CA ALA A 105 26.19 5.18 6.87
C ALA A 105 25.72 6.56 7.39
N PHE A 106 24.51 7.00 7.01
CA PHE A 106 23.99 8.35 7.28
C PHE A 106 24.82 9.49 6.62
N ASP A 107 25.25 9.34 5.35
CA ASP A 107 25.98 10.36 4.55
C ASP A 107 25.04 11.09 3.54
N PRO A 108 24.37 12.20 3.93
CA PRO A 108 23.51 12.99 3.04
C PRO A 108 24.30 13.99 2.18
N ASP A 109 23.99 14.06 0.89
CA ASP A 109 24.66 14.96 -0.06
C ASP A 109 23.68 15.93 -0.75
N HIS A 110 24.24 16.97 -1.37
CA HIS A 110 23.48 17.85 -2.26
C HIS A 110 23.67 17.39 -3.72
N MET A 111 22.66 17.56 -4.57
CA MET A 111 22.72 17.24 -5.99
C MET A 111 22.20 18.40 -6.85
N SER A 112 22.77 18.59 -8.03
CA SER A 112 22.31 19.58 -9.01
C SER A 112 22.17 18.97 -10.40
N TYR A 113 21.28 19.53 -11.22
CA TYR A 113 21.10 19.15 -12.63
C TYR A 113 21.32 20.34 -13.55
N TYR A 114 22.34 20.26 -14.39
CA TYR A 114 22.65 21.25 -15.43
C TYR A 114 22.94 20.53 -16.75
N GLY A 115 21.94 19.82 -17.29
CA GLY A 115 22.10 18.86 -18.39
C GLY A 115 22.83 17.55 -18.00
N LYS A 116 23.46 17.53 -16.82
CA LYS A 116 24.03 16.34 -16.17
C LYS A 116 23.71 16.41 -14.67
N LEU A 117 23.39 15.26 -14.07
CA LEU A 117 23.34 15.11 -12.61
C LEU A 117 24.75 15.17 -12.02
N THR A 118 24.92 15.95 -10.96
CA THR A 118 26.21 16.12 -10.25
C THR A 118 25.96 16.10 -8.75
N LEU A 119 26.59 15.16 -8.03
CA LEU A 119 26.69 15.18 -6.56
C LEU A 119 27.68 16.26 -6.13
N GLN A 120 27.30 17.03 -5.11
CA GLN A 120 28.10 18.04 -4.45
C GLN A 120 28.36 17.57 -3.02
N LYS A 121 29.52 16.94 -2.82
CA LYS A 121 29.88 16.37 -1.51
C LYS A 121 29.85 17.42 -0.41
N LYS A 122 29.06 17.21 0.63
CA LYS A 122 28.96 18.13 1.77
C LYS A 122 28.92 17.35 3.08
N GLN A 123 29.95 17.50 3.89
CA GLN A 123 30.05 16.87 5.21
C GLN A 123 28.97 17.43 6.15
N ASP A 124 27.92 16.65 6.39
CA ASP A 124 26.79 16.96 7.26
C ASP A 124 26.26 15.65 7.88
N ASP A 125 25.89 15.64 9.16
CA ASP A 125 25.50 14.40 9.87
C ASP A 125 24.09 13.96 9.46
N GLY A 126 23.93 12.77 8.87
CA GLY A 126 22.63 12.21 8.48
C GLY A 126 21.84 11.55 9.60
N LYS A 127 22.38 11.40 10.82
CA LYS A 127 21.68 10.75 11.94
C LYS A 127 20.35 11.47 12.21
N GLY A 128 19.24 10.73 12.20
CA GLY A 128 17.88 11.29 12.33
C GLY A 128 17.35 12.03 11.10
N LYS A 129 18.15 12.22 10.04
CA LYS A 129 17.72 12.80 8.75
C LYS A 129 17.26 11.74 7.77
N CYS A 130 17.86 10.56 7.81
CA CYS A 130 17.83 9.53 6.78
C CYS A 130 17.92 8.13 7.43
N PRO A 131 17.24 7.08 6.94
CA PRO A 131 17.32 5.75 7.55
C PRO A 131 18.66 5.08 7.24
N PHE A 132 19.22 4.36 8.22
CA PHE A 132 20.35 3.46 7.97
C PHE A 132 19.90 2.18 7.26
N ASP A 133 18.81 1.58 7.71
CA ASP A 133 18.37 0.27 7.22
C ASP A 133 17.49 0.40 5.95
N PRO A 134 17.75 -0.38 4.87
CA PRO A 134 16.98 -0.29 3.63
C PRO A 134 15.55 -0.84 3.73
N PHE A 135 15.16 -1.47 4.82
CA PHE A 135 13.80 -1.94 5.08
C PHE A 135 13.07 -1.08 6.13
N GLN A 136 13.78 -0.21 6.86
CA GLN A 136 13.15 0.75 7.77
C GLN A 136 12.32 1.79 6.99
N ARG A 137 11.04 1.91 7.38
CA ARG A 137 10.17 3.00 6.88
C ARG A 137 10.53 4.33 7.52
N TYR A 138 10.39 5.39 6.74
CA TYR A 138 10.79 6.76 7.05
C TYR A 138 9.80 7.73 6.40
N ALA A 139 9.72 8.95 6.91
CA ALA A 139 8.98 10.04 6.27
C ALA A 139 9.83 11.32 6.31
N SER A 140 9.76 12.16 5.27
CA SER A 140 10.43 13.47 5.27
C SER A 140 9.80 14.45 4.29
N ILE A 141 9.93 15.74 4.59
CA ILE A 141 9.63 16.86 3.69
C ILE A 141 10.67 17.97 3.85
N MET A 142 10.90 18.76 2.79
CA MET A 142 11.66 20.01 2.86
C MET A 142 10.67 21.18 2.97
N VAL A 143 10.86 22.06 3.96
CA VAL A 143 10.02 23.24 4.22
C VAL A 143 10.92 24.43 4.56
N ASP A 144 10.85 25.50 3.79
CA ASP A 144 11.68 26.71 3.91
C ASP A 144 13.19 26.38 3.98
N ASN A 145 13.63 25.44 3.14
CA ASN A 145 14.98 24.83 3.12
C ASN A 145 15.41 24.11 4.43
N ASN A 146 14.46 23.78 5.32
CA ASN A 146 14.67 22.93 6.51
C ASN A 146 14.12 21.52 6.24
N LEU A 147 14.93 20.48 6.48
CA LEU A 147 14.47 19.10 6.36
C LEU A 147 13.73 18.69 7.64
N TYR A 148 12.44 18.37 7.52
CA TYR A 148 11.70 17.63 8.53
C TYR A 148 11.82 16.14 8.21
N SER A 149 12.22 15.32 9.17
CA SER A 149 12.54 13.91 9.01
C SER A 149 12.05 13.08 10.18
N ALA A 150 11.46 11.91 9.88
CA ALA A 150 11.11 10.90 10.86
C ALA A 150 11.69 9.54 10.45
N THR A 151 12.60 9.03 11.28
CA THR A 151 13.43 7.85 11.05
C THR A 151 14.15 7.45 12.36
N SER A 152 15.24 6.70 12.31
CA SER A 152 16.12 6.41 13.46
C SER A 152 17.26 7.43 13.60
N MET A 153 17.68 7.67 14.84
CA MET A 153 18.96 8.33 15.15
C MET A 153 20.16 7.36 15.15
N ASN A 154 19.91 6.05 15.32
CA ASN A 154 20.96 5.03 15.51
C ASN A 154 20.86 3.86 14.50
N PHE A 155 21.96 3.11 14.38
CA PHE A 155 22.11 1.95 13.48
C PHE A 155 21.08 0.83 13.72
N LEU A 156 20.65 0.63 14.96
CA LEU A 156 19.76 -0.46 15.37
C LEU A 156 18.27 -0.18 15.12
N GLY A 157 17.92 1.04 14.69
CA GLY A 157 16.51 1.45 14.53
C GLY A 157 15.77 1.73 15.85
N SER A 158 16.44 1.63 17.00
CA SER A 158 15.81 1.65 18.34
C SER A 158 15.59 3.05 18.92
N GLU A 159 16.17 4.09 18.30
CA GLU A 159 15.95 5.50 18.67
C GLU A 159 15.10 6.21 17.60
N PRO A 160 13.77 6.02 17.60
CA PRO A 160 12.88 6.73 16.69
C PRO A 160 12.85 8.22 17.01
N VAL A 161 12.91 9.03 15.95
CA VAL A 161 12.91 10.49 16.06
C VAL A 161 11.95 11.12 15.06
N LEU A 162 11.32 12.23 15.45
CA LEU A 162 10.87 13.27 14.52
C LEU A 162 11.76 14.50 14.76
N MET A 163 12.50 14.93 13.75
CA MET A 163 13.49 16.00 13.82
C MET A 163 13.27 17.05 12.71
N ARG A 164 13.60 18.31 13.01
CA ARG A 164 13.83 19.35 12.00
C ARG A 164 15.31 19.69 11.98
N SER A 165 15.94 19.46 10.83
CA SER A 165 17.30 19.88 10.56
C SER A 165 17.31 21.31 10.04
N SER A 166 17.78 22.21 10.90
CA SER A 166 18.07 23.62 10.60
C SER A 166 19.29 24.04 11.44
N PRO A 167 19.75 25.31 11.36
CA PRO A 167 20.81 25.81 12.24
C PRO A 167 20.51 25.65 13.74
N VAL A 168 19.23 25.47 14.12
CA VAL A 168 18.81 25.02 15.45
C VAL A 168 18.01 23.73 15.30
N SER A 169 18.71 22.59 15.35
CA SER A 169 18.09 21.27 15.34
C SER A 169 17.14 21.08 16.52
N ILE A 170 15.95 20.57 16.24
CA ILE A 170 14.92 20.23 17.24
C ILE A 170 14.42 18.81 16.98
N ARG A 171 14.28 18.01 18.04
CA ARG A 171 13.86 16.62 17.95
C ARG A 171 12.83 16.21 19.01
N THR A 172 12.26 15.02 18.88
CA THR A 172 11.42 14.40 19.92
C THR A 172 12.21 13.99 21.16
N GLU A 173 11.51 13.77 22.28
CA GLU A 173 12.08 13.06 23.42
C GLU A 173 12.10 11.55 23.18
N PHE A 174 13.15 10.88 23.65
CA PHE A 174 13.25 9.41 23.62
C PHE A 174 12.45 8.82 24.79
N LYS A 175 11.13 8.97 24.74
CA LYS A 175 10.16 8.33 25.63
C LYS A 175 9.14 7.58 24.78
N SER A 176 8.73 6.38 25.20
CA SER A 176 7.61 5.65 24.57
C SER A 176 6.30 6.45 24.54
N SER A 177 6.08 7.34 25.52
CA SER A 177 4.95 8.27 25.50
C SER A 177 4.94 9.18 24.26
N TRP A 178 6.12 9.52 23.69
CA TRP A 178 6.26 10.31 22.48
C TRP A 178 6.21 9.45 21.22
N LEU A 179 7.05 8.42 21.12
CA LEU A 179 7.14 7.49 19.99
C LEU A 179 7.48 6.10 20.52
N ASN A 180 6.65 5.09 20.20
CA ASN A 180 6.82 3.72 20.73
C ASN A 180 6.92 2.68 19.61
N GLU A 181 8.14 2.35 19.19
CA GLU A 181 8.39 1.42 18.06
C GLU A 181 7.64 1.83 16.76
N PRO A 182 7.76 3.09 16.29
CA PRO A 182 6.93 3.59 15.20
C PRO A 182 7.38 3.11 13.81
N SER A 183 6.40 2.88 12.94
CA SER A 183 6.58 2.70 11.50
C SER A 183 6.04 3.93 10.78
N PHE A 184 6.94 4.81 10.34
CA PHE A 184 6.57 6.09 9.71
C PHE A 184 5.99 5.88 8.30
N VAL A 185 5.03 6.71 7.92
CA VAL A 185 4.30 6.58 6.65
C VAL A 185 4.49 7.81 5.76
N SER A 186 4.18 9.01 6.26
CA SER A 186 4.14 10.22 5.44
C SER A 186 4.25 11.50 6.27
N MET A 187 4.65 12.60 5.62
CA MET A 187 4.64 13.95 6.18
C MET A 187 4.01 14.93 5.19
N VAL A 188 3.29 15.93 5.70
CA VAL A 188 2.73 17.03 4.90
C VAL A 188 2.73 18.34 5.70
N GLN A 189 3.16 19.45 5.10
CA GLN A 189 2.95 20.79 5.65
C GLN A 189 1.51 21.25 5.38
N MET A 190 0.86 21.80 6.39
CA MET A 190 -0.41 22.50 6.27
C MET A 190 -0.20 24.00 6.50
N PRO A 191 -0.59 24.88 5.55
CA PRO A 191 -0.48 26.33 5.69
C PRO A 191 -1.60 26.88 6.58
N GLU A 192 -1.66 26.44 7.84
CA GLU A 192 -2.75 26.82 8.75
C GLU A 192 -2.71 28.30 9.15
N SER A 193 -1.58 28.98 8.92
CA SER A 193 -1.43 30.43 9.12
C SER A 193 -2.15 31.29 8.08
N ASP A 194 -2.42 30.77 6.87
CA ASP A 194 -3.08 31.55 5.81
C ASP A 194 -4.48 31.99 6.25
N LYS A 195 -4.68 33.31 6.28
CA LYS A 195 -5.92 33.99 6.72
C LYS A 195 -6.37 33.60 8.14
N SER A 196 -5.44 33.16 9.00
CA SER A 196 -5.76 32.76 10.38
C SER A 196 -6.16 33.96 11.25
N GLU A 197 -7.44 34.05 11.60
CA GLU A 197 -7.99 35.08 12.51
C GLU A 197 -7.33 35.03 13.90
N GLU A 198 -7.01 33.81 14.37
CA GLU A 198 -6.25 33.57 15.60
C GLU A 198 -4.75 33.89 15.47
N GLY A 199 -4.26 34.16 14.26
CA GLY A 199 -2.83 34.36 13.98
C GLY A 199 -2.00 33.12 14.30
N ASP A 200 -2.58 31.94 14.11
CA ASP A 200 -1.96 30.63 14.30
C ASP A 200 -0.83 30.38 13.28
N ASP A 201 -0.04 29.34 13.51
CA ASP A 201 1.15 28.98 12.72
C ASP A 201 0.88 27.79 11.78
N ASP A 202 1.73 27.67 10.76
CA ASP A 202 1.83 26.49 9.90
C ASP A 202 2.18 25.24 10.71
N LYS A 203 1.74 24.08 10.25
CA LYS A 203 1.92 22.81 10.96
C LYS A 203 2.46 21.74 10.04
N VAL A 204 3.41 20.95 10.52
CA VAL A 204 3.85 19.72 9.84
C VAL A 204 3.14 18.54 10.50
N TYR A 205 2.31 17.86 9.71
CA TYR A 205 1.64 16.61 10.09
C TYR A 205 2.52 15.41 9.73
N LEU A 206 2.54 14.42 10.62
CA LEU A 206 3.24 13.14 10.47
C LEU A 206 2.25 11.99 10.69
N PHE A 207 2.14 11.08 9.72
CA PHE A 207 1.36 9.85 9.85
C PHE A 207 2.29 8.65 10.01
N PHE A 208 1.89 7.73 10.90
CA PHE A 208 2.66 6.56 11.30
C PHE A 208 1.78 5.56 12.03
N SER A 209 2.28 4.34 12.24
CA SER A 209 1.74 3.42 13.24
C SER A 209 2.75 3.21 14.37
N GLU A 210 2.31 2.84 15.57
CA GLU A 210 3.19 2.57 16.71
C GLU A 210 2.56 1.53 17.67
N THR A 211 3.37 0.93 18.55
CA THR A 211 2.87 0.10 19.66
C THR A 211 2.08 0.97 20.65
N ALA A 212 0.81 0.67 20.87
CA ALA A 212 -0.13 1.46 21.66
C ALA A 212 0.22 1.46 23.15
N VAL A 213 0.80 2.55 23.65
CA VAL A 213 1.06 2.73 25.10
C VAL A 213 -0.22 2.72 25.93
N GLU A 214 -1.37 3.01 25.32
CA GLU A 214 -2.66 3.05 26.00
C GLU A 214 -3.44 1.73 26.07
N CYS A 215 -2.93 0.63 25.50
CA CYS A 215 -3.53 -0.69 25.75
C CYS A 215 -2.74 -1.50 26.79
N ASP A 216 -3.46 -1.93 27.83
CA ASP A 216 -3.07 -3.02 28.72
C ASP A 216 -3.45 -4.37 28.06
N CYS A 217 -2.76 -4.68 26.96
CA CYS A 217 -3.03 -5.82 26.08
C CYS A 217 -1.98 -6.94 26.29
N TYR A 218 -2.42 -8.21 26.33
CA TYR A 218 -1.50 -9.37 26.45
C TYR A 218 -0.45 -9.45 25.31
N ASN A 219 -0.85 -9.08 24.09
CA ASN A 219 0.04 -8.92 22.94
C ASN A 219 0.21 -7.42 22.66
N LYS A 220 1.36 -7.02 22.08
CA LYS A 220 1.56 -5.65 21.59
C LYS A 220 0.47 -5.30 20.56
N LEU A 221 -0.42 -4.37 20.92
CA LEU A 221 -1.40 -3.80 20.00
C LEU A 221 -0.73 -2.65 19.24
N VAL A 222 -0.72 -2.71 17.91
CA VAL A 222 -0.28 -1.57 17.08
C VAL A 222 -1.49 -0.68 16.80
N VAL A 223 -1.30 0.64 16.72
CA VAL A 223 -2.35 1.60 16.35
C VAL A 223 -1.84 2.62 15.34
N SER A 224 -2.75 3.06 14.47
CA SER A 224 -2.51 4.15 13.53
C SER A 224 -2.57 5.50 14.24
N ARG A 225 -1.68 6.42 13.85
CA ARG A 225 -1.50 7.75 14.45
C ARG A 225 -1.44 8.83 13.38
N VAL A 226 -1.90 10.01 13.79
CA VAL A 226 -1.42 11.28 13.24
C VAL A 226 -0.81 12.09 14.38
N ALA A 227 0.32 12.74 14.11
CA ALA A 227 0.95 13.72 14.98
C ALA A 227 1.14 15.05 14.24
N ARG A 228 1.39 16.12 15.00
CA ARG A 228 1.76 17.42 14.44
C ARG A 228 2.82 18.16 15.26
N VAL A 229 3.54 19.06 14.60
CA VAL A 229 4.39 20.11 15.21
C VAL A 229 4.15 21.45 14.51
N CYS A 230 4.41 22.56 15.19
CA CYS A 230 4.32 23.92 14.64
C CYS A 230 5.62 24.28 13.91
N LYS A 231 5.51 24.97 12.76
CA LYS A 231 6.64 25.33 11.89
C LYS A 231 7.65 26.24 12.60
N GLY A 232 7.15 27.22 13.36
CA GLY A 232 7.92 28.20 14.12
C GLY A 232 8.37 27.76 15.52
N ASP A 233 8.25 26.47 15.87
CA ASP A 233 8.76 25.96 17.16
C ASP A 233 10.29 26.10 17.23
N LEU A 234 10.79 26.63 18.35
CA LEU A 234 12.21 26.85 18.65
C LEU A 234 12.70 25.98 19.82
N GLY A 235 11.84 25.14 20.38
CA GLY A 235 12.08 24.47 21.67
C GLY A 235 11.75 25.38 22.85
N GLY A 236 12.00 24.88 24.06
CA GLY A 236 11.83 25.63 25.32
C GLY A 236 13.16 26.08 25.92
N GLN A 237 13.14 27.15 26.73
CA GLN A 237 14.36 27.80 27.25
C GLN A 237 15.08 27.00 28.36
N ARG A 238 14.34 26.16 29.10
CA ARG A 238 14.85 25.33 30.21
C ARG A 238 14.33 23.90 30.09
N THR A 239 13.02 23.74 30.28
CA THR A 239 12.31 22.54 29.89
C THR A 239 12.30 22.44 28.36
N LEU A 240 12.50 21.23 27.80
CA LEU A 240 12.47 20.97 26.35
C LEU A 240 13.47 21.79 25.50
N GLN A 241 14.68 22.04 26.01
CA GLN A 241 15.78 22.60 25.21
C GLN A 241 16.10 21.72 23.99
N LYS A 242 16.07 22.29 22.78
CA LYS A 242 16.22 21.58 21.49
C LYS A 242 15.22 20.42 21.30
N LYS A 243 14.07 20.47 21.97
CA LYS A 243 12.98 19.49 21.86
C LYS A 243 11.66 20.17 21.53
N TRP A 244 10.80 19.50 20.75
CA TRP A 244 9.52 20.09 20.33
C TRP A 244 8.66 20.50 21.54
N THR A 245 8.14 21.74 21.52
CA THR A 245 7.13 22.21 22.48
C THR A 245 5.70 22.00 21.96
N SER A 246 5.58 21.78 20.66
CA SER A 246 4.33 21.65 19.90
C SER A 246 3.91 20.22 19.54
N PHE A 247 4.71 19.20 19.90
CA PHE A 247 4.46 17.82 19.50
C PHE A 247 3.23 17.22 20.20
N LEU A 248 2.20 16.90 19.42
CA LEU A 248 1.02 16.16 19.85
C LEU A 248 0.74 15.00 18.89
N LYS A 249 0.23 13.87 19.43
CA LYS A 249 -0.25 12.72 18.64
C LYS A 249 -1.65 12.27 19.07
N ALA A 250 -2.44 11.78 18.13
CA ALA A 250 -3.78 11.24 18.35
C ALA A 250 -3.93 9.89 17.62
N ARG A 251 -4.82 9.02 18.12
CA ARG A 251 -5.20 7.78 17.41
C ARG A 251 -6.03 8.15 16.16
N LEU A 252 -5.78 7.47 15.06
CA LEU A 252 -6.46 7.67 13.77
C LEU A 252 -7.18 6.38 13.38
N ASP A 253 -8.51 6.38 13.43
CA ASP A 253 -9.30 5.15 13.26
C ASP A 253 -9.82 5.01 11.82
N CYS A 254 -9.86 3.77 11.31
CA CYS A 254 -10.59 3.43 10.09
C CYS A 254 -11.45 2.18 10.38
N PRO A 255 -12.76 2.35 10.68
CA PRO A 255 -13.59 1.29 11.24
C PRO A 255 -14.14 0.36 10.14
N VAL A 256 -13.37 -0.67 9.81
CA VAL A 256 -13.84 -1.74 8.91
C VAL A 256 -14.74 -2.70 9.68
N LEU A 257 -15.90 -3.03 9.10
CA LEU A 257 -16.88 -3.95 9.69
C LEU A 257 -16.26 -5.34 9.97
N ASP A 258 -16.82 -6.02 10.98
CA ASP A 258 -16.45 -7.37 11.44
C ASP A 258 -14.99 -7.56 11.86
N SER A 259 -14.20 -6.49 11.99
CA SER A 259 -12.83 -6.56 12.49
C SER A 259 -12.73 -6.42 14.01
N GLN A 260 -11.85 -7.23 14.61
CA GLN A 260 -11.55 -7.24 16.05
C GLN A 260 -10.32 -6.37 16.41
N LEU A 261 -9.53 -5.93 15.44
CA LEU A 261 -8.28 -5.19 15.64
C LEU A 261 -8.27 -3.89 14.81
N PRO A 262 -7.66 -2.80 15.32
CA PRO A 262 -7.44 -1.58 14.54
C PRO A 262 -6.66 -1.86 13.26
N TYR A 263 -7.05 -1.26 12.14
CA TYR A 263 -6.25 -1.32 10.92
C TYR A 263 -5.04 -0.37 10.99
N ILE A 264 -3.97 -0.75 10.31
CA ILE A 264 -2.68 -0.06 10.24
C ILE A 264 -2.60 0.76 8.96
N ILE A 265 -2.27 2.03 9.13
CA ILE A 265 -2.02 3.01 8.09
C ILE A 265 -0.78 2.64 7.26
N GLN A 266 -0.92 2.64 5.92
CA GLN A 266 0.18 2.30 4.99
C GLN A 266 0.64 3.50 4.16
N ASP A 267 -0.27 4.40 3.80
CA ASP A 267 0.00 5.59 2.98
C ASP A 267 -1.05 6.68 3.20
N THR A 268 -0.70 7.94 2.89
CA THR A 268 -1.65 9.06 2.87
C THR A 268 -1.44 10.01 1.70
N TYR A 269 -2.54 10.54 1.18
CA TYR A 269 -2.55 11.64 0.21
C TYR A 269 -3.38 12.82 0.74
N LEU A 270 -2.80 14.02 0.72
CA LEU A 270 -3.54 15.26 0.96
C LEU A 270 -4.14 15.75 -0.35
N TRP A 271 -5.46 15.90 -0.39
CA TRP A 271 -6.17 16.63 -1.44
C TRP A 271 -6.66 17.98 -0.89
N CYS A 272 -6.43 19.06 -1.65
CA CYS A 272 -6.91 20.41 -1.38
C CYS A 272 -7.39 21.04 -2.69
N ASP A 273 -8.48 21.83 -2.63
CA ASP A 273 -8.82 22.78 -3.70
C ASP A 273 -8.12 24.12 -3.37
N PRO A 274 -7.23 24.65 -4.24
CA PRO A 274 -6.54 25.92 -3.99
C PRO A 274 -7.45 27.15 -3.85
N GLN A 275 -8.74 27.04 -4.20
CA GLN A 275 -9.74 28.10 -4.00
C GLN A 275 -10.46 28.01 -2.64
N GLN A 276 -10.20 26.98 -1.84
CA GLN A 276 -10.88 26.70 -0.57
C GLN A 276 -9.94 26.87 0.63
N HIS A 277 -10.51 27.10 1.81
CA HIS A 277 -9.76 27.17 3.06
C HIS A 277 -9.19 25.79 3.41
N TRP A 278 -7.97 25.74 3.96
CA TRP A 278 -7.32 24.48 4.41
C TRP A 278 -8.22 23.56 5.25
N LYS A 279 -9.22 24.11 5.96
CA LYS A 279 -10.21 23.40 6.77
C LYS A 279 -11.04 22.38 5.97
N GLU A 280 -11.24 22.60 4.67
CA GLU A 280 -11.97 21.71 3.75
C GLU A 280 -11.07 20.71 3.01
N CYS A 281 -9.75 20.79 3.18
CA CYS A 281 -8.84 19.78 2.64
C CYS A 281 -9.09 18.40 3.26
N LEU A 282 -8.79 17.35 2.50
CA LEU A 282 -9.03 15.96 2.85
C LEU A 282 -7.72 15.16 2.83
N PHE A 283 -7.38 14.53 3.96
CA PHE A 283 -6.44 13.41 3.95
C PHE A 283 -7.19 12.14 3.56
N TYR A 284 -6.77 11.50 2.48
CA TYR A 284 -7.12 10.12 2.15
C TYR A 284 -6.01 9.22 2.67
N ALA A 285 -6.34 8.11 3.31
CA ALA A 285 -5.35 7.19 3.88
C ALA A 285 -5.72 5.72 3.65
N ILE A 286 -4.71 4.92 3.30
CA ILE A 286 -4.81 3.46 3.14
C ILE A 286 -4.62 2.78 4.49
N PHE A 287 -5.42 1.75 4.72
CA PHE A 287 -5.43 0.92 5.93
C PHE A 287 -5.45 -0.58 5.60
N THR A 288 -4.67 -1.39 6.31
CA THR A 288 -4.64 -2.87 6.22
C THR A 288 -4.76 -3.50 7.62
N PRO A 289 -5.19 -4.77 7.77
CA PRO A 289 -5.26 -5.45 9.06
C PRO A 289 -3.88 -5.65 9.70
N GLN A 290 -3.84 -5.86 11.03
CA GLN A 290 -2.65 -6.24 11.80
C GLN A 290 -2.30 -7.73 11.70
N ALA A 291 -3.27 -8.57 11.32
CA ALA A 291 -3.14 -10.02 11.30
C ALA A 291 -3.44 -10.53 9.89
N ASP A 292 -2.64 -11.51 9.44
CA ASP A 292 -2.70 -12.11 8.10
C ASP A 292 -3.97 -12.95 7.85
N THR A 293 -4.92 -12.94 8.80
CA THR A 293 -6.21 -13.63 8.72
C THR A 293 -7.23 -12.90 7.83
N SER A 294 -6.90 -11.72 7.31
CA SER A 294 -7.79 -10.93 6.46
C SER A 294 -7.06 -10.36 5.23
N ASP A 295 -7.65 -10.58 4.07
CA ASP A 295 -7.25 -10.12 2.74
C ASP A 295 -7.97 -8.81 2.35
N LEU A 296 -8.40 -8.03 3.34
CA LEU A 296 -9.12 -6.77 3.14
C LEU A 296 -8.18 -5.56 3.27
N SER A 297 -8.23 -4.66 2.29
CA SER A 297 -7.67 -3.30 2.41
C SER A 297 -8.78 -2.27 2.41
N ALA A 298 -8.58 -1.16 3.11
CA ALA A 298 -9.54 -0.07 3.24
C ALA A 298 -8.92 1.30 2.91
N VAL A 299 -9.77 2.23 2.50
CA VAL A 299 -9.44 3.65 2.36
C VAL A 299 -10.42 4.48 3.18
N CYS A 300 -9.90 5.27 4.11
CA CYS A 300 -10.65 6.25 4.89
C CYS A 300 -10.26 7.68 4.46
N ALA A 301 -11.17 8.64 4.70
CA ALA A 301 -10.90 10.06 4.44
C ALA A 301 -11.29 10.92 5.66
N TYR A 302 -10.48 11.95 5.92
CA TYR A 302 -10.56 12.81 7.10
C TYR A 302 -10.42 14.27 6.69
N ARG A 303 -11.23 15.18 7.23
CA ARG A 303 -10.98 16.63 7.05
C ARG A 303 -9.81 17.07 7.91
N VAL A 304 -9.00 18.01 7.41
CA VAL A 304 -7.95 18.65 8.21
C VAL A 304 -8.56 19.39 9.42
N SER A 305 -9.74 20.00 9.26
CA SER A 305 -10.49 20.62 10.36
C SER A 305 -10.89 19.63 11.46
N ASP A 306 -11.25 18.39 11.13
CA ASP A 306 -11.60 17.36 12.11
C ASP A 306 -10.36 16.87 12.89
N ILE A 307 -9.19 16.79 12.24
CA ILE A 307 -7.90 16.50 12.87
C ILE A 307 -7.45 17.67 13.77
N SER A 308 -7.44 18.90 13.26
CA SER A 308 -6.96 20.09 13.97
C SER A 308 -7.81 20.37 15.23
N ARG A 309 -9.14 20.18 15.15
CA ARG A 309 -10.05 20.28 16.30
C ARG A 309 -9.69 19.33 17.45
N VAL A 310 -9.31 18.08 17.17
CA VAL A 310 -8.87 17.14 18.23
C VAL A 310 -7.62 17.66 18.95
N PHE A 311 -6.68 18.29 18.25
CA PHE A 311 -5.50 18.89 18.87
C PHE A 311 -5.79 20.21 19.61
N ALA A 312 -6.72 21.03 19.10
CA ALA A 312 -7.09 22.33 19.67
C ALA A 312 -7.99 22.22 20.92
N GLU A 313 -8.97 21.31 20.92
CA GLU A 313 -10.01 21.22 21.95
C GLU A 313 -9.87 19.97 22.83
N GLY A 314 -9.31 18.88 22.29
CA GLY A 314 -9.32 17.55 22.93
C GLY A 314 -8.68 17.49 24.31
N LYS A 315 -9.05 16.45 25.07
CA LYS A 315 -8.39 16.08 26.33
C LYS A 315 -7.13 15.28 26.04
N TYR A 316 -6.16 15.36 26.94
CA TYR A 316 -4.92 14.59 26.89
C TYR A 316 -5.11 13.25 27.62
N LYS A 317 -4.33 12.23 27.30
CA LYS A 317 -4.12 11.09 28.21
C LYS A 317 -2.98 11.37 29.18
N THR A 318 -3.03 10.74 30.35
CA THR A 318 -1.94 10.73 31.32
C THR A 318 -1.62 9.29 31.72
N PRO A 319 -0.34 8.94 31.93
CA PRO A 319 0.01 7.73 32.65
C PRO A 319 -0.41 7.88 34.13
N VAL A 320 -0.87 6.79 34.72
CA VAL A 320 -1.16 6.64 36.15
C VAL A 320 -0.55 5.31 36.62
N PRO A 321 0.35 5.32 37.62
CA PRO A 321 0.82 4.10 38.26
C PRO A 321 -0.34 3.41 39.00
N VAL A 322 -0.48 2.11 38.79
CA VAL A 322 -1.37 1.24 39.59
C VAL A 322 -0.51 0.45 40.58
N GLU A 323 -1.06 0.16 41.76
CA GLU A 323 -0.34 -0.40 42.91
C GLU A 323 0.45 -1.70 42.63
N THR A 324 0.07 -2.43 41.58
CA THR A 324 0.70 -3.69 41.15
C THR A 324 1.72 -3.52 40.00
N SER A 325 2.48 -2.41 40.01
CA SER A 325 3.60 -2.10 39.08
C SER A 325 3.23 -1.73 37.63
N PHE A 326 1.97 -1.80 37.22
CA PHE A 326 1.54 -1.46 35.85
C PHE A 326 1.18 0.02 35.70
N VAL A 327 1.62 0.66 34.61
CA VAL A 327 1.23 2.03 34.25
C VAL A 327 0.05 1.98 33.29
N LYS A 328 -1.10 2.55 33.67
CA LYS A 328 -2.29 2.64 32.80
C LYS A 328 -2.48 4.06 32.29
N TRP A 329 -2.93 4.20 31.04
CA TRP A 329 -3.19 5.51 30.43
C TRP A 329 -4.68 5.84 30.45
N VAL A 330 -5.03 6.92 31.14
CA VAL A 330 -6.42 7.38 31.30
C VAL A 330 -6.59 8.82 30.79
N MET A 331 -7.83 9.24 30.53
CA MET A 331 -8.13 10.64 30.22
C MET A 331 -7.69 11.53 31.38
N TYR A 332 -6.93 12.59 31.07
CA TYR A 332 -6.55 13.61 32.04
C TYR A 332 -7.72 14.57 32.31
N SER A 333 -8.18 14.59 33.56
CA SER A 333 -9.34 15.36 34.02
C SER A 333 -9.01 16.64 34.79
N GLY A 334 -7.73 16.91 35.07
CA GLY A 334 -7.27 18.08 35.82
C GLY A 334 -7.06 19.34 34.98
N ASP A 335 -6.53 20.39 35.62
CA ASP A 335 -6.31 21.70 35.01
C ASP A 335 -5.23 21.67 33.91
N VAL A 336 -5.64 22.01 32.69
CA VAL A 336 -4.73 22.23 31.57
C VAL A 336 -4.07 23.62 31.71
N PRO A 337 -2.72 23.74 31.64
CA PRO A 337 -2.02 25.03 31.67
C PRO A 337 -2.43 26.00 30.56
N VAL A 338 -2.17 27.29 30.79
CA VAL A 338 -2.35 28.37 29.82
C VAL A 338 -0.97 29.03 29.56
N PRO A 339 -0.55 29.25 28.30
CA PRO A 339 -1.21 28.82 27.06
C PRO A 339 -1.27 27.29 26.93
N ARG A 340 -2.20 26.80 26.09
CA ARG A 340 -2.51 25.37 25.95
C ARG A 340 -1.26 24.57 25.54
N PRO A 341 -0.90 23.49 26.28
CA PRO A 341 0.25 22.64 25.95
C PRO A 341 0.14 22.06 24.54
N GLY A 342 1.19 22.23 23.74
CA GLY A 342 1.26 21.77 22.35
C GLY A 342 0.60 22.71 21.32
N ALA A 343 0.00 23.85 21.72
CA ALA A 343 -0.47 24.87 20.78
C ALA A 343 0.69 25.66 20.16
N CYS A 344 0.46 26.26 18.98
CA CYS A 344 1.40 27.21 18.40
C CYS A 344 1.24 28.59 19.06
N ILE A 345 2.19 29.50 18.82
CA ILE A 345 2.15 30.86 19.42
C ILE A 345 1.15 31.72 18.64
N ASN A 346 -0.11 31.70 19.06
CA ASN A 346 -1.23 32.46 18.47
C ASN A 346 -1.32 33.91 19.00
N ASN A 347 -2.33 34.66 18.55
CA ASN A 347 -2.58 36.04 18.96
C ASN A 347 -2.89 36.20 20.46
N GLU A 348 -3.38 35.17 21.16
CA GLU A 348 -3.60 35.22 22.61
C GLU A 348 -2.29 35.08 23.39
N ALA A 349 -1.43 34.13 22.99
CA ALA A 349 -0.09 34.00 23.55
C ALA A 349 0.72 35.30 23.37
N ARG A 350 0.67 35.92 22.18
CA ARG A 350 1.31 37.23 21.91
C ARG A 350 0.79 38.35 22.80
N LYS A 351 -0.54 38.42 23.04
CA LYS A 351 -1.14 39.39 23.99
C LYS A 351 -0.68 39.16 25.44
N ALA A 352 -0.37 37.92 25.82
CA ALA A 352 0.20 37.56 27.11
C ALA A 352 1.74 37.76 27.20
N GLY A 353 2.38 38.34 26.17
CA GLY A 353 3.83 38.58 26.13
C GLY A 353 4.67 37.38 25.68
N ILE A 354 4.05 36.26 25.29
CA ILE A 354 4.71 35.05 24.80
C ILE A 354 4.85 35.19 23.28
N THR A 355 6.06 35.49 22.80
CA THR A 355 6.31 35.81 21.38
C THR A 355 6.86 34.63 20.57
N LYS A 356 7.49 33.67 21.26
CA LYS A 356 8.14 32.48 20.72
C LYS A 356 8.06 31.33 21.74
N THR A 357 8.30 30.10 21.33
CA THR A 357 8.21 28.93 22.22
C THR A 357 9.22 28.93 23.38
N LEU A 358 10.33 29.66 23.23
CA LEU A 358 11.30 29.88 24.31
C LEU A 358 10.71 30.72 25.47
N ASP A 359 9.65 31.51 25.22
CA ASP A 359 8.98 32.31 26.25
C ASP A 359 7.90 31.51 27.02
N LEU A 360 7.66 30.24 26.66
CA LEU A 360 6.60 29.42 27.26
C LEU A 360 6.90 29.09 28.75
N PRO A 361 5.89 29.15 29.63
CA PRO A 361 6.05 28.76 31.03
C PRO A 361 6.49 27.29 31.19
N ASP A 362 7.43 27.04 32.09
CA ASP A 362 7.91 25.68 32.42
C ASP A 362 6.75 24.73 32.82
N ARG A 363 5.65 25.23 33.41
CA ARG A 363 4.42 24.43 33.68
C ARG A 363 3.75 23.90 32.40
N THR A 364 3.70 24.70 31.33
CA THR A 364 3.16 24.29 30.03
C THR A 364 4.11 23.31 29.33
N LEU A 365 5.42 23.58 29.39
CA LEU A 365 6.46 22.75 28.79
C LEU A 365 6.58 21.37 29.45
N GLN A 366 6.51 21.29 30.78
CA GLN A 366 6.54 20.01 31.49
C GLN A 366 5.24 19.21 31.26
N PHE A 367 4.09 19.88 31.12
CA PHE A 367 2.84 19.20 30.80
C PHE A 367 2.93 18.48 29.45
N ILE A 368 3.35 19.17 28.39
CA ILE A 368 3.46 18.56 27.04
C ILE A 368 4.55 17.47 27.01
N LYS A 369 5.65 17.64 27.76
CA LYS A 369 6.73 16.64 27.89
C LYS A 369 6.25 15.28 28.40
N ASP A 370 5.22 15.24 29.23
CA ASP A 370 4.70 14.00 29.83
C ASP A 370 3.34 13.56 29.25
N LYS A 371 2.60 14.45 28.56
CA LYS A 371 1.24 14.20 28.03
C LYS A 371 1.09 14.58 26.54
N PRO A 372 1.89 14.02 25.61
CA PRO A 372 1.79 14.33 24.17
C PRO A 372 0.66 13.58 23.45
N LEU A 373 0.00 12.61 24.10
CA LEU A 373 -1.05 11.77 23.52
C LEU A 373 -2.44 12.33 23.83
N MET A 374 -3.27 12.52 22.80
CA MET A 374 -4.68 12.91 22.93
C MET A 374 -5.56 11.70 23.34
N ASP A 375 -6.66 11.99 24.04
CA ASP A 375 -7.62 10.99 24.51
C ASP A 375 -8.64 10.60 23.43
N GLN A 376 -9.12 11.59 22.66
CA GLN A 376 -10.05 11.38 21.55
C GLN A 376 -9.31 10.80 20.33
N ALA A 377 -9.92 9.78 19.72
CA ALA A 377 -9.49 9.23 18.46
C ALA A 377 -10.20 9.93 17.28
N ILE A 378 -9.43 10.25 16.24
CA ILE A 378 -9.92 10.89 15.02
C ILE A 378 -10.65 9.85 14.17
N GLN A 379 -11.93 10.12 13.90
CA GLN A 379 -12.80 9.30 13.07
C GLN A 379 -12.82 9.81 11.61
N PRO A 380 -13.08 8.95 10.61
CA PRO A 380 -13.23 9.36 9.24
C PRO A 380 -14.59 9.99 8.98
N ILE A 381 -14.73 10.63 7.81
CA ILE A 381 -16.00 11.13 7.29
C ILE A 381 -17.05 10.00 7.29
N ASP A 382 -18.26 10.33 7.72
CA ASP A 382 -19.38 9.40 7.94
C ASP A 382 -19.10 8.23 8.92
N ASN A 383 -18.01 8.28 9.70
CA ASN A 383 -17.55 7.22 10.61
C ASN A 383 -17.41 5.84 9.94
N LYS A 384 -17.02 5.80 8.65
CA LYS A 384 -16.86 4.57 7.86
C LYS A 384 -15.71 4.70 6.84
N PRO A 385 -15.12 3.59 6.37
CA PRO A 385 -14.28 3.60 5.19
C PRO A 385 -15.07 4.00 3.95
N LEU A 386 -14.43 4.75 3.05
CA LEU A 386 -14.98 5.03 1.71
C LEU A 386 -15.00 3.75 0.89
N LEU A 387 -13.85 3.09 0.80
CA LEU A 387 -13.64 1.84 0.05
C LEU A 387 -13.15 0.75 1.01
N VAL A 388 -13.71 -0.45 0.87
CA VAL A 388 -13.14 -1.70 1.38
C VAL A 388 -13.10 -2.68 0.23
N GLN A 389 -11.97 -3.33 0.02
CA GLN A 389 -11.75 -4.25 -1.09
C GLN A 389 -10.94 -5.46 -0.65
N ARG A 390 -11.30 -6.62 -1.22
CA ARG A 390 -10.61 -7.90 -1.02
C ARG A 390 -9.54 -8.11 -2.09
N GLY A 391 -8.36 -8.60 -1.71
CA GLY A 391 -7.28 -8.95 -2.62
C GLY A 391 -5.90 -8.61 -2.06
N SER A 392 -4.97 -8.28 -2.94
CA SER A 392 -3.62 -7.82 -2.57
C SER A 392 -3.66 -6.54 -1.75
N ALA A 393 -2.79 -6.45 -0.74
CA ALA A 393 -2.71 -5.30 0.15
C ALA A 393 -2.51 -3.98 -0.64
N PHE A 394 -3.24 -2.93 -0.26
CA PHE A 394 -3.05 -1.58 -0.79
C PHE A 394 -1.76 -0.95 -0.21
N THR A 395 -0.98 -0.28 -1.05
CA THR A 395 0.38 0.20 -0.70
C THR A 395 0.57 1.71 -0.86
N ARG A 396 -0.03 2.32 -1.88
CA ARG A 396 0.08 3.77 -2.18
C ARG A 396 -1.22 4.34 -2.74
N ILE A 397 -1.53 5.60 -2.43
CA ILE A 397 -2.70 6.32 -2.93
C ILE A 397 -2.34 7.71 -3.45
N ILE A 398 -2.97 8.09 -4.55
CA ILE A 398 -3.08 9.49 -5.00
C ILE A 398 -4.55 9.80 -5.34
N VAL A 399 -4.95 11.06 -5.26
CA VAL A 399 -6.32 11.48 -5.59
C VAL A 399 -6.30 12.70 -6.51
N ASN A 400 -6.81 12.55 -7.73
CA ASN A 400 -6.98 13.66 -8.66
C ASN A 400 -8.46 14.06 -8.75
N GLU A 401 -8.73 15.36 -8.84
CA GLU A 401 -10.08 15.86 -9.15
C GLU A 401 -10.17 16.14 -10.65
N VAL A 402 -11.20 15.58 -11.29
CA VAL A 402 -11.55 15.86 -12.68
C VAL A 402 -12.96 16.46 -12.74
N GLN A 403 -13.15 17.49 -13.56
CA GLN A 403 -14.49 17.90 -13.96
C GLN A 403 -14.97 16.96 -15.06
N ALA A 404 -15.95 16.13 -14.75
CA ALA A 404 -16.61 15.29 -15.74
C ALA A 404 -17.51 16.13 -16.64
N ALA A 405 -17.88 15.57 -17.79
CA ALA A 405 -18.58 16.29 -18.84
C ALA A 405 -20.10 16.50 -18.59
N ASP A 406 -20.63 16.05 -17.44
CA ASP A 406 -21.92 16.53 -16.90
C ASP A 406 -21.78 17.86 -16.14
N GLY A 407 -20.55 18.37 -15.98
CA GLY A 407 -20.19 19.60 -15.27
C GLY A 407 -19.78 19.37 -13.81
N ASN A 408 -19.98 18.17 -13.26
CA ASN A 408 -19.67 17.86 -11.87
C ASN A 408 -18.18 17.54 -11.67
N LYS A 409 -17.67 17.83 -10.46
CA LYS A 409 -16.30 17.49 -10.04
C LYS A 409 -16.28 16.14 -9.33
N TYR A 410 -15.40 15.24 -9.75
CA TYR A 410 -15.23 13.92 -9.14
C TYR A 410 -13.78 13.68 -8.71
N LYS A 411 -13.62 13.18 -7.48
CA LYS A 411 -12.33 12.81 -6.90
C LYS A 411 -12.06 11.33 -7.20
N VAL A 412 -11.10 11.08 -8.08
CA VAL A 412 -10.70 9.73 -8.50
C VAL A 412 -9.43 9.34 -7.75
N MET A 413 -9.53 8.26 -7.00
CA MET A 413 -8.43 7.62 -6.29
C MET A 413 -7.73 6.65 -7.22
N PHE A 414 -6.40 6.73 -7.29
CA PHE A 414 -5.56 5.72 -7.90
C PHE A 414 -4.75 5.06 -6.78
N ILE A 415 -4.84 3.74 -6.69
CA ILE A 415 -4.37 2.95 -5.54
C ILE A 415 -3.45 1.85 -6.04
N GLY A 416 -2.18 1.88 -5.62
CA GLY A 416 -1.22 0.80 -5.88
C GLY A 416 -1.38 -0.37 -4.91
N THR A 417 -0.99 -1.57 -5.33
CA THR A 417 -1.03 -2.79 -4.51
C THR A 417 0.31 -3.50 -4.40
N GLY A 418 0.37 -4.46 -3.47
CA GLY A 418 1.49 -5.38 -3.27
C GLY A 418 1.70 -6.42 -4.38
N ALA A 419 0.83 -6.49 -5.41
CA ALA A 419 0.96 -7.41 -6.54
C ALA A 419 1.23 -6.70 -7.87
N CYS A 420 1.73 -5.46 -7.81
CA CYS A 420 1.96 -4.58 -8.94
C CYS A 420 0.72 -4.18 -9.75
N THR A 421 -0.47 -4.21 -9.14
CA THR A 421 -1.69 -3.66 -9.75
C THR A 421 -1.96 -2.23 -9.29
N MET A 422 -2.47 -1.38 -10.20
CA MET A 422 -3.05 -0.08 -9.90
C MET A 422 -4.57 -0.14 -10.09
N LEU A 423 -5.32 0.11 -9.03
CA LEU A 423 -6.77 0.24 -9.01
C LEU A 423 -7.18 1.70 -9.23
N LYS A 424 -8.15 1.94 -10.11
CA LYS A 424 -8.76 3.25 -10.36
C LYS A 424 -10.18 3.24 -9.82
N ALA A 425 -10.48 4.08 -8.82
CA ALA A 425 -11.76 4.09 -8.13
C ALA A 425 -12.30 5.50 -7.88
N VAL A 426 -13.62 5.66 -7.94
CA VAL A 426 -14.32 6.95 -7.81
C VAL A 426 -15.54 6.80 -6.91
N ASN A 427 -15.89 7.86 -6.17
CA ASN A 427 -17.12 7.91 -5.39
C ASN A 427 -18.19 8.71 -6.13
N TYR A 428 -19.32 8.07 -6.44
CA TYR A 428 -20.51 8.70 -7.00
C TYR A 428 -21.58 8.80 -5.91
N ASP A 429 -21.73 9.96 -5.29
CA ASP A 429 -22.79 10.27 -4.31
C ASP A 429 -22.98 9.23 -3.19
N GLY A 430 -21.87 8.66 -2.70
CA GLY A 430 -21.83 7.62 -1.67
C GLY A 430 -21.66 6.19 -2.21
N GLU A 431 -21.69 5.97 -3.52
CA GLU A 431 -21.35 4.70 -4.17
C GLU A 431 -19.88 4.67 -4.61
N MET A 432 -19.06 3.82 -3.98
CA MET A 432 -17.74 3.52 -4.52
C MET A 432 -17.84 2.60 -5.73
N PHE A 433 -17.23 3.05 -6.83
CA PHE A 433 -17.11 2.31 -8.08
C PHE A 433 -15.63 2.14 -8.45
N ILE A 434 -15.19 0.90 -8.69
CA ILE A 434 -13.83 0.61 -9.19
C ILE A 434 -13.93 0.45 -10.70
N ILE A 435 -13.42 1.45 -11.43
CA ILE A 435 -13.46 1.54 -12.89
C ILE A 435 -12.58 0.44 -13.49
N GLU A 436 -11.34 0.32 -13.02
CA GLU A 436 -10.39 -0.63 -13.58
C GLU A 436 -9.25 -1.02 -12.62
N GLU A 437 -8.60 -2.13 -12.93
CA GLU A 437 -7.34 -2.59 -12.36
C GLU A 437 -6.31 -2.86 -13.47
N MET A 438 -5.12 -2.27 -13.35
CA MET A 438 -4.04 -2.36 -14.32
C MET A 438 -2.79 -3.00 -13.71
N GLN A 439 -2.38 -4.17 -14.20
CA GLN A 439 -1.12 -4.84 -13.82
C GLN A 439 0.05 -4.12 -14.51
N LEU A 440 0.91 -3.42 -13.75
CA LEU A 440 1.93 -2.52 -14.30
C LEU A 440 3.17 -3.27 -14.81
N PHE A 441 3.69 -4.21 -14.01
CA PHE A 441 4.79 -5.11 -14.37
C PHE A 441 4.33 -6.57 -14.35
N GLN A 442 5.03 -7.43 -15.10
CA GLN A 442 4.73 -8.88 -15.15
C GLN A 442 5.08 -9.61 -13.85
N LEU A 443 6.05 -9.09 -13.08
CA LEU A 443 6.41 -9.61 -11.76
C LEU A 443 5.49 -8.97 -10.70
N PRO A 444 4.95 -9.74 -9.74
CA PRO A 444 4.07 -9.24 -8.68
C PRO A 444 4.88 -8.54 -7.58
N GLU A 445 5.41 -7.37 -7.90
CA GLU A 445 6.21 -6.51 -7.01
C GLU A 445 5.38 -5.42 -6.32
N GLU A 446 5.78 -4.98 -5.13
CA GLU A 446 5.11 -3.89 -4.42
C GLU A 446 5.21 -2.56 -5.21
N ILE A 447 4.08 -1.85 -5.39
CA ILE A 447 4.12 -0.44 -5.82
C ILE A 447 4.54 0.40 -4.62
N LYS A 448 5.82 0.79 -4.60
CA LYS A 448 6.46 1.55 -3.51
C LYS A 448 6.34 3.05 -3.68
N ILE A 449 6.15 3.53 -4.92
CA ILE A 449 5.94 4.94 -5.25
C ILE A 449 4.65 5.10 -6.06
N LEU A 450 3.87 6.14 -5.75
CA LEU A 450 2.84 6.67 -6.64
C LEU A 450 2.85 8.22 -6.59
N LYS A 451 2.87 8.88 -7.75
CA LYS A 451 2.88 10.34 -7.93
C LYS A 451 2.05 10.73 -9.15
N SER A 452 1.68 12.00 -9.26
CA SER A 452 0.99 12.55 -10.45
C SER A 452 1.48 13.96 -10.79
N SER A 453 1.56 14.25 -12.08
CA SER A 453 1.91 15.56 -12.67
C SER A 453 1.35 15.62 -14.09
N ASN A 454 0.99 16.82 -14.57
CA ASN A 454 0.71 17.09 -16.00
C ASN A 454 -0.21 16.07 -16.72
N GLY A 455 -1.25 15.57 -16.04
CA GLY A 455 -2.21 14.61 -16.61
C GLY A 455 -1.70 13.15 -16.67
N GLN A 456 -0.60 12.85 -16.01
CA GLN A 456 0.06 11.54 -15.95
C GLN A 456 0.22 11.07 -14.49
N ILE A 457 0.31 9.76 -14.32
CA ILE A 457 0.65 9.07 -13.08
C ILE A 457 2.02 8.40 -13.25
N TYR A 458 2.84 8.45 -12.21
CA TYR A 458 4.16 7.84 -12.17
C TYR A 458 4.22 6.87 -10.99
N ALA A 459 4.52 5.61 -11.29
CA ALA A 459 4.62 4.52 -10.32
C ALA A 459 6.05 3.97 -10.27
N GLY A 460 6.46 3.40 -9.13
CA GLY A 460 7.78 2.78 -8.95
C GLY A 460 7.72 1.54 -8.06
N SER A 461 8.53 0.53 -8.39
CA SER A 461 8.67 -0.74 -7.66
C SER A 461 10.14 -1.17 -7.56
N ASP A 462 10.41 -2.35 -7.03
CA ASP A 462 11.77 -2.89 -7.03
C ASP A 462 12.32 -3.22 -8.43
N TYR A 463 11.45 -3.36 -9.44
CA TYR A 463 11.81 -3.71 -10.82
C TYR A 463 12.09 -2.49 -11.72
N GLY A 464 11.35 -1.38 -11.54
CA GLY A 464 11.45 -0.20 -12.42
C GLY A 464 10.43 0.89 -12.09
N ALA A 465 10.26 1.84 -13.02
CA ALA A 465 9.22 2.86 -13.00
C ALA A 465 8.30 2.79 -14.23
N VAL A 466 7.04 3.22 -14.06
CA VAL A 466 6.02 3.29 -15.13
C VAL A 466 5.34 4.65 -15.13
N GLN A 467 5.14 5.21 -16.32
CA GLN A 467 4.31 6.38 -16.59
C GLN A 467 3.00 5.92 -17.24
N ILE A 468 1.88 6.38 -16.67
CA ILE A 468 0.52 5.87 -16.95
C ILE A 468 -0.41 7.07 -17.21
N PRO A 469 -1.22 7.08 -18.29
CA PRO A 469 -2.23 8.11 -18.50
C PRO A 469 -3.36 8.00 -17.47
N LEU A 470 -3.98 9.12 -17.08
CA LEU A 470 -5.12 9.14 -16.14
C LEU A 470 -6.33 8.29 -16.59
N ALA A 471 -6.48 8.03 -17.90
CA ALA A 471 -7.51 7.16 -18.46
C ALA A 471 -7.11 6.59 -19.84
N SER A 472 -7.65 5.42 -20.18
CA SER A 472 -7.41 4.74 -21.47
C SER A 472 -8.66 4.68 -22.35
N CYS A 473 -9.38 5.80 -22.48
CA CYS A 473 -10.71 5.89 -23.11
C CYS A 473 -10.81 5.21 -24.49
N TYR A 474 -9.75 5.30 -25.31
CA TYR A 474 -9.68 4.71 -26.65
C TYR A 474 -9.92 3.18 -26.71
N ARG A 475 -9.83 2.48 -25.57
CA ARG A 475 -10.12 1.04 -25.47
C ARG A 475 -11.61 0.72 -25.62
N SER A 476 -12.50 1.66 -25.30
CA SER A 476 -13.94 1.47 -25.45
C SER A 476 -14.38 1.63 -26.91
N SER A 477 -14.51 0.50 -27.59
CA SER A 477 -14.84 0.39 -29.02
C SER A 477 -16.29 0.74 -29.39
N SER A 478 -17.14 1.10 -28.41
CA SER A 478 -18.54 1.44 -28.65
C SER A 478 -19.07 2.50 -27.68
N CYS A 479 -20.10 3.22 -28.14
CA CYS A 479 -20.88 4.19 -27.36
C CYS A 479 -21.33 3.61 -26.01
N MET A 480 -21.77 2.35 -26.01
CA MET A 480 -22.30 1.70 -24.80
C MET A 480 -21.20 1.35 -23.81
N ASP A 481 -20.06 0.81 -24.26
CA ASP A 481 -18.96 0.49 -23.34
C ASP A 481 -18.27 1.74 -22.78
N CYS A 482 -18.11 2.79 -23.60
CA CYS A 482 -17.57 4.09 -23.17
C CYS A 482 -18.40 4.70 -22.02
N VAL A 483 -19.74 4.58 -22.09
CA VAL A 483 -20.65 5.00 -21.02
C VAL A 483 -20.60 4.04 -19.81
N LEU A 484 -20.62 2.72 -20.04
CA LEU A 484 -20.61 1.73 -18.96
C LEU A 484 -19.29 1.68 -18.18
N ALA A 485 -18.19 2.14 -18.76
CA ALA A 485 -16.93 2.35 -18.05
C ALA A 485 -17.09 3.31 -16.85
N ARG A 486 -18.05 4.25 -16.90
CA ARG A 486 -18.28 5.29 -15.86
C ARG A 486 -16.98 5.98 -15.43
N ASP A 487 -16.10 6.18 -16.40
CA ASP A 487 -14.81 6.83 -16.23
C ASP A 487 -14.99 8.35 -16.42
N PRO A 488 -14.87 9.18 -15.37
CA PRO A 488 -15.19 10.61 -15.45
C PRO A 488 -14.21 11.40 -16.34
N TYR A 489 -13.10 10.79 -16.74
CA TYR A 489 -12.17 11.35 -17.73
C TYR A 489 -12.58 11.06 -19.18
N CYS A 490 -13.61 10.24 -19.45
CA CYS A 490 -13.95 9.74 -20.78
C CYS A 490 -15.35 10.20 -21.26
N GLY A 491 -15.51 10.34 -22.57
CA GLY A 491 -16.81 10.61 -23.22
C GLY A 491 -16.83 10.11 -24.67
N TRP A 492 -18.03 9.86 -25.21
CA TRP A 492 -18.17 9.34 -26.57
C TRP A 492 -18.40 10.48 -27.57
N ASP A 493 -17.44 10.74 -28.46
CA ASP A 493 -17.62 11.79 -29.48
C ASP A 493 -18.38 11.27 -30.71
N LYS A 494 -19.42 12.02 -31.07
CA LYS A 494 -20.26 11.79 -32.25
C LYS A 494 -19.83 12.61 -33.47
N ALA A 495 -19.02 13.64 -33.28
CA ALA A 495 -18.77 14.66 -34.31
C ALA A 495 -17.54 14.36 -35.17
N ALA A 496 -16.43 13.87 -34.60
CA ALA A 496 -15.18 13.67 -35.32
C ALA A 496 -14.98 12.24 -35.83
N VAL A 497 -15.14 11.20 -34.99
CA VAL A 497 -14.70 9.83 -35.33
C VAL A 497 -15.66 8.70 -34.91
N SER A 498 -16.69 8.95 -34.10
CA SER A 498 -17.46 7.89 -33.43
C SER A 498 -16.57 6.97 -32.57
N THR A 499 -15.87 7.59 -31.60
CA THR A 499 -14.93 6.92 -30.69
C THR A 499 -15.08 7.44 -29.26
N CYS A 500 -14.55 6.68 -28.30
CA CYS A 500 -14.43 7.12 -26.91
C CYS A 500 -13.13 7.92 -26.74
N SER A 501 -13.23 9.18 -26.33
CA SER A 501 -12.11 10.11 -26.17
C SER A 501 -11.99 10.60 -24.73
N ALA A 502 -10.83 11.13 -24.37
CA ALA A 502 -10.69 11.88 -23.12
C ALA A 502 -11.53 13.18 -23.18
N SER A 503 -12.12 13.56 -22.06
CA SER A 503 -12.78 14.86 -21.90
C SER A 503 -11.71 15.95 -21.78
N SER A 504 -11.55 16.76 -22.84
CA SER A 504 -10.53 17.81 -22.88
C SER A 504 -10.82 18.92 -21.87
N VAL A 505 -9.89 19.15 -20.95
CA VAL A 505 -10.04 20.10 -19.82
C VAL A 505 -10.13 21.57 -20.27
N ASP A 506 -9.70 21.92 -21.49
CA ASP A 506 -9.73 23.30 -21.98
C ASP A 506 -11.10 23.72 -22.56
N VAL A 507 -12.04 23.95 -21.64
CA VAL A 507 -13.39 24.50 -21.92
C VAL A 507 -13.35 26.01 -22.28
N ARG A 508 -12.17 26.60 -22.52
CA ARG A 508 -12.05 28.01 -22.97
C ARG A 508 -11.91 28.16 -24.48
N SER A 509 -11.65 27.07 -25.23
CA SER A 509 -11.55 27.15 -26.69
C SER A 509 -12.84 26.75 -27.42
N VAL A 510 -13.34 27.70 -28.22
CA VAL A 510 -14.38 27.60 -29.27
C VAL A 510 -15.82 27.24 -28.85
N GLN A 511 -16.77 28.08 -29.30
CA GLN A 511 -18.23 27.81 -29.27
C GLN A 511 -18.68 26.76 -30.32
N THR A 512 -17.87 25.73 -30.56
CA THR A 512 -18.23 24.61 -31.46
C THR A 512 -19.11 23.61 -30.71
N LYS A 513 -20.20 23.17 -31.33
CA LYS A 513 -21.13 22.19 -30.75
C LYS A 513 -20.53 20.78 -30.75
N PHE A 514 -19.59 20.50 -29.86
CA PHE A 514 -19.14 19.13 -29.59
C PHE A 514 -20.28 18.34 -28.95
N GLN A 515 -20.99 17.58 -29.78
CA GLN A 515 -22.18 16.81 -29.37
C GLN A 515 -21.80 15.42 -28.87
N LEU A 516 -20.78 15.37 -28.01
CA LEU A 516 -20.40 14.22 -27.20
C LEU A 516 -21.62 13.67 -26.44
N LEU A 517 -21.61 12.37 -26.14
CA LEU A 517 -22.64 11.73 -25.32
C LEU A 517 -22.13 11.45 -23.90
N PHE A 518 -22.92 11.89 -22.92
CA PHE A 518 -22.60 11.82 -21.49
C PHE A 518 -23.74 11.18 -20.72
N LEU A 519 -23.41 10.24 -19.84
CA LEU A 519 -24.34 9.53 -18.96
C LEU A 519 -23.60 9.06 -17.70
N LEU A 520 -23.49 9.92 -16.67
CA LEU A 520 -23.14 9.48 -15.32
C LEU A 520 -24.44 9.09 -14.59
N LEU A 521 -24.57 7.79 -14.29
CA LEU A 521 -25.87 7.08 -14.23
C LEU A 521 -26.63 7.19 -12.89
N GLN A 522 -26.36 8.22 -12.07
CA GLN A 522 -26.64 8.13 -10.63
C GLN A 522 -27.62 9.18 -10.04
N ARG A 523 -28.08 10.22 -10.77
CA ARG A 523 -29.17 11.09 -10.25
C ARG A 523 -30.05 11.80 -11.28
N ALA A 524 -31.34 11.80 -10.98
CA ALA A 524 -32.37 12.83 -11.22
C ALA A 524 -32.66 13.35 -12.64
N TYR A 525 -32.02 12.88 -13.71
CA TYR A 525 -32.50 13.13 -15.08
C TYR A 525 -33.49 12.04 -15.53
N PRO A 526 -34.82 12.31 -15.64
CA PRO A 526 -35.82 11.35 -16.16
C PRO A 526 -35.72 11.16 -17.69
N LYS A 527 -34.53 11.41 -18.24
CA LYS A 527 -34.13 11.25 -19.64
C LYS A 527 -32.68 10.76 -19.70
N CYS A 528 -32.37 9.63 -19.06
CA CYS A 528 -31.25 8.80 -19.49
C CYS A 528 -31.46 8.48 -20.97
N GLU A 529 -30.76 9.19 -21.87
CA GLU A 529 -30.97 9.05 -23.32
C GLU A 529 -30.29 7.79 -23.86
N ARG A 530 -30.77 6.63 -23.41
CA ARG A 530 -30.57 5.30 -24.01
C ARG A 530 -30.71 5.38 -25.55
N ARG A 531 -31.69 6.16 -26.02
CA ARG A 531 -31.93 6.54 -27.44
C ARG A 531 -30.69 7.11 -28.17
N LYS A 532 -29.80 7.86 -27.51
CA LYS A 532 -28.63 8.46 -28.15
C LYS A 532 -27.50 7.46 -28.43
N CYS A 533 -27.36 6.34 -27.71
CA CYS A 533 -26.53 5.22 -28.20
C CYS A 533 -27.33 4.29 -29.12
N LEU A 534 -28.61 4.01 -28.86
CA LEU A 534 -29.43 3.11 -29.70
C LEU A 534 -29.55 3.55 -31.18
N ASN A 535 -29.43 4.85 -31.45
CA ASN A 535 -29.46 5.38 -32.82
C ASN A 535 -28.10 5.28 -33.55
N LEU A 536 -27.07 4.64 -32.97
CA LEU A 536 -25.79 4.36 -33.63
C LEU A 536 -25.76 2.88 -34.10
N PRO A 537 -25.85 2.61 -35.41
CA PRO A 537 -25.97 1.25 -35.92
C PRO A 537 -24.62 0.53 -35.97
N ASN A 538 -24.24 -0.10 -34.86
CA ASN A 538 -23.28 -1.21 -34.84
C ASN A 538 -24.04 -2.54 -34.58
N PRO A 539 -24.83 -3.05 -35.54
CA PRO A 539 -25.29 -4.44 -35.47
C PRO A 539 -24.06 -5.34 -35.55
N VAL A 540 -23.84 -6.17 -34.52
CA VAL A 540 -22.79 -7.19 -34.54
C VAL A 540 -23.07 -8.11 -35.72
N LYS A 541 -22.15 -8.16 -36.70
CA LYS A 541 -22.34 -8.98 -37.90
C LYS A 541 -22.40 -10.46 -37.48
N PRO A 542 -23.43 -11.22 -37.88
CA PRO A 542 -23.48 -12.66 -37.62
C PRO A 542 -22.24 -13.35 -38.16
N ILE A 543 -21.65 -14.24 -37.36
CA ILE A 543 -20.53 -15.09 -37.76
C ILE A 543 -21.11 -16.45 -38.15
N ASP A 544 -20.98 -16.83 -39.42
CA ASP A 544 -21.43 -18.14 -39.91
C ASP A 544 -20.62 -19.28 -39.29
N ARG A 545 -21.30 -20.34 -38.85
CA ARG A 545 -20.71 -21.53 -38.25
C ARG A 545 -21.45 -22.80 -38.69
N SER A 546 -20.73 -23.76 -39.25
CA SER A 546 -21.26 -25.07 -39.61
C SER A 546 -20.86 -26.13 -38.59
N ILE A 547 -21.76 -27.08 -38.33
CA ILE A 547 -21.54 -28.26 -37.49
C ILE A 547 -22.30 -29.45 -38.06
N TRP A 548 -21.68 -30.63 -38.09
CA TRP A 548 -22.33 -31.85 -38.56
C TRP A 548 -23.23 -32.46 -37.48
N THR A 549 -24.25 -33.22 -37.89
CA THR A 549 -25.10 -34.00 -36.97
C THR A 549 -24.24 -34.95 -36.10
N GLY A 550 -24.40 -34.89 -34.78
CA GLY A 550 -23.58 -35.60 -33.81
C GLY A 550 -22.26 -34.91 -33.41
N GLY A 551 -21.92 -33.78 -34.04
CA GLY A 551 -20.73 -32.98 -33.71
C GLY A 551 -20.84 -32.22 -32.40
N ASN A 552 -19.72 -31.58 -32.02
CA ASN A 552 -19.61 -30.69 -30.85
C ASN A 552 -18.99 -29.34 -31.29
N MET A 553 -19.50 -28.20 -30.81
CA MET A 553 -19.00 -26.87 -31.16
C MET A 553 -19.11 -25.89 -29.98
N LYS A 554 -18.08 -25.05 -29.80
CA LYS A 554 -18.11 -23.91 -28.89
C LYS A 554 -18.32 -22.60 -29.66
N LEU A 555 -19.38 -21.87 -29.34
CA LEU A 555 -19.55 -20.48 -29.74
C LEU A 555 -18.95 -19.58 -28.66
N SER A 556 -18.11 -18.62 -29.04
CA SER A 556 -17.40 -17.76 -28.08
C SER A 556 -18.27 -16.58 -27.63
N CYS A 557 -18.21 -16.24 -26.35
CA CYS A 557 -18.76 -15.01 -25.81
C CYS A 557 -18.08 -14.66 -24.48
N PRO A 558 -16.88 -14.06 -24.51
CA PRO A 558 -16.27 -13.51 -23.31
C PRO A 558 -17.12 -12.34 -22.77
N ALA A 559 -17.36 -12.31 -21.47
CA ALA A 559 -18.01 -11.16 -20.84
C ALA A 559 -17.13 -9.90 -21.00
N PRO A 560 -17.68 -8.75 -21.46
CA PRO A 560 -16.88 -7.53 -21.65
C PRO A 560 -16.52 -6.82 -20.34
N SER A 561 -16.99 -7.31 -19.19
CA SER A 561 -16.70 -6.79 -17.87
C SER A 561 -16.90 -7.88 -16.81
N ASN A 562 -16.10 -7.81 -15.73
CA ASN A 562 -16.26 -8.62 -14.52
C ASN A 562 -17.61 -8.42 -13.79
N LEU A 563 -18.31 -7.31 -14.06
CA LEU A 563 -19.63 -6.99 -13.49
C LEU A 563 -20.79 -7.44 -14.39
N ALA A 564 -20.51 -7.84 -15.63
CA ALA A 564 -21.52 -8.24 -16.60
C ALA A 564 -21.75 -9.76 -16.58
N LYS A 565 -23.00 -10.18 -16.73
CA LYS A 565 -23.38 -11.59 -16.92
C LYS A 565 -23.74 -11.83 -18.39
N THR A 566 -23.27 -12.91 -18.97
CA THR A 566 -23.64 -13.31 -20.34
C THR A 566 -24.96 -14.09 -20.33
N THR A 567 -25.81 -13.80 -21.31
CA THR A 567 -27.08 -14.49 -21.58
C THR A 567 -27.14 -14.86 -23.05
N TRP A 568 -27.78 -15.98 -23.38
CA TRP A 568 -27.90 -16.47 -24.74
C TRP A 568 -29.36 -16.58 -25.15
N GLU A 569 -29.63 -16.27 -26.41
CA GLU A 569 -30.90 -16.51 -27.09
C GLU A 569 -30.66 -17.21 -28.43
N ARG A 570 -31.64 -17.99 -28.88
CA ARG A 570 -31.68 -18.60 -30.21
C ARG A 570 -32.99 -18.20 -30.88
N ASP A 571 -32.88 -17.63 -32.08
CA ASP A 571 -34.01 -17.11 -32.87
C ASP A 571 -34.93 -16.15 -32.08
N ASN A 572 -34.32 -15.37 -31.17
CA ASN A 572 -34.94 -14.44 -30.22
C ASN A 572 -35.80 -15.11 -29.12
N GLN A 573 -35.51 -16.37 -28.78
CA GLN A 573 -36.01 -17.06 -27.58
C GLN A 573 -34.87 -17.32 -26.59
N PRO A 574 -35.05 -17.12 -25.27
CA PRO A 574 -34.02 -17.41 -24.26
C PRO A 574 -33.54 -18.87 -24.32
N LEU A 575 -32.22 -19.07 -24.34
CA LEU A 575 -31.63 -20.40 -24.47
C LEU A 575 -31.52 -21.08 -23.10
N ASN A 576 -32.40 -22.03 -22.83
CA ASN A 576 -32.35 -22.84 -21.62
C ASN A 576 -31.19 -23.86 -21.69
N PRO A 577 -30.31 -23.94 -20.66
CA PRO A 577 -29.23 -24.91 -20.64
C PRO A 577 -29.75 -26.34 -20.50
N SER A 578 -29.00 -27.30 -21.03
CA SER A 578 -29.31 -28.73 -20.97
C SER A 578 -28.04 -29.57 -21.02
N ALA A 579 -28.14 -30.90 -20.88
CA ALA A 579 -26.99 -31.79 -21.03
C ALA A 579 -26.24 -31.62 -22.37
N ARG A 580 -26.95 -31.19 -23.43
CA ARG A 580 -26.40 -30.89 -24.77
C ARG A 580 -26.02 -29.43 -24.99
N LEU A 581 -26.55 -28.49 -24.19
CA LEU A 581 -26.35 -27.05 -24.36
C LEU A 581 -25.80 -26.47 -23.05
N GLN A 582 -24.48 -26.43 -22.94
CA GLN A 582 -23.78 -26.03 -21.72
C GLN A 582 -23.33 -24.57 -21.83
N LEU A 583 -23.81 -23.73 -20.91
CA LEU A 583 -23.42 -22.33 -20.80
C LEU A 583 -22.11 -22.25 -19.99
N LEU A 584 -21.09 -21.61 -20.58
CA LEU A 584 -19.77 -21.40 -20.00
C LEU A 584 -19.55 -19.90 -19.74
N GLN A 585 -18.59 -19.52 -18.90
CA GLN A 585 -18.27 -18.10 -18.66
C GLN A 585 -17.81 -17.36 -19.92
N ASP A 586 -17.21 -18.07 -20.88
CA ASP A 586 -16.63 -17.52 -22.11
C ASP A 586 -17.35 -18.01 -23.38
N GLY A 587 -18.54 -18.62 -23.28
CA GLY A 587 -19.25 -19.10 -24.47
C GLY A 587 -20.43 -20.05 -24.22
N LEU A 588 -20.94 -20.61 -25.32
CA LEU A 588 -21.93 -21.69 -25.34
C LEU A 588 -21.29 -22.93 -25.98
N LEU A 589 -21.40 -24.07 -25.32
CA LEU A 589 -20.95 -25.37 -25.83
C LEU A 589 -22.17 -26.21 -26.25
N ILE A 590 -22.25 -26.50 -27.54
CA ILE A 590 -23.22 -27.40 -28.15
C ILE A 590 -22.57 -28.79 -28.27
N LEU A 591 -23.21 -29.81 -27.68
CA LEU A 591 -22.77 -31.20 -27.68
C LEU A 591 -23.79 -32.11 -28.35
N ASN A 592 -23.33 -33.06 -29.16
CA ASN A 592 -24.17 -33.98 -29.93
C ASN A 592 -25.27 -33.21 -30.69
N ALA A 593 -24.85 -32.37 -31.63
CA ALA A 593 -25.72 -31.46 -32.36
C ALA A 593 -26.75 -32.19 -33.23
N SER A 594 -27.97 -31.65 -33.28
CA SER A 594 -29.09 -32.13 -34.08
C SER A 594 -29.55 -31.06 -35.07
N ASP A 595 -30.38 -31.42 -36.04
CA ASP A 595 -31.01 -30.46 -36.96
C ASP A 595 -31.77 -29.34 -36.23
N SER A 596 -32.30 -29.65 -35.03
CA SER A 596 -32.97 -28.69 -34.14
C SER A 596 -32.05 -27.70 -33.43
N ASP A 597 -30.74 -27.77 -33.66
CA ASP A 597 -29.75 -26.85 -33.10
C ASP A 597 -29.18 -25.85 -34.12
N GLY A 598 -29.64 -25.91 -35.38
CA GLY A 598 -29.48 -24.81 -36.33
C GLY A 598 -30.31 -23.59 -35.91
N GLY A 599 -29.88 -22.40 -36.34
CA GLY A 599 -30.58 -21.14 -36.01
C GLY A 599 -29.63 -19.97 -35.75
N ARG A 600 -30.20 -18.80 -35.45
CA ARG A 600 -29.46 -17.58 -35.14
C ARG A 600 -29.25 -17.45 -33.64
N TYR A 601 -28.03 -17.66 -33.18
CA TYR A 601 -27.65 -17.53 -31.77
C TYR A 601 -27.11 -16.12 -31.50
N ARG A 602 -27.63 -15.44 -30.48
CA ARG A 602 -27.11 -14.14 -30.03
C ARG A 602 -26.67 -14.26 -28.57
N CYS A 603 -25.46 -13.79 -28.28
CA CYS A 603 -24.97 -13.62 -26.93
C CYS A 603 -25.08 -12.15 -26.53
N GLN A 604 -25.75 -11.89 -25.42
CA GLN A 604 -25.89 -10.59 -24.81
C GLN A 604 -25.08 -10.55 -23.51
N SER A 605 -24.58 -9.38 -23.13
CA SER A 605 -24.05 -9.13 -21.79
C SER A 605 -24.96 -8.15 -21.05
N VAL A 606 -25.13 -8.41 -19.75
CA VAL A 606 -26.06 -7.74 -18.86
C VAL A 606 -25.30 -7.20 -17.66
N GLU A 607 -25.07 -5.88 -17.63
CA GLU A 607 -24.42 -5.17 -16.51
C GLU A 607 -25.49 -4.40 -15.70
N ARG A 608 -25.46 -4.48 -14.37
CA ARG A 608 -26.48 -3.84 -13.49
C ARG A 608 -25.94 -2.58 -12.81
N SER A 609 -26.75 -1.54 -12.72
CA SER A 609 -26.62 -0.47 -11.72
C SER A 609 -27.67 -0.64 -10.61
N LYS A 610 -27.70 0.27 -9.62
CA LYS A 610 -28.80 0.35 -8.64
C LYS A 610 -30.16 0.73 -9.24
N THR A 611 -30.19 1.27 -10.46
CA THR A 611 -31.35 1.95 -11.06
C THR A 611 -31.82 1.31 -12.37
N GLU A 612 -30.91 0.76 -13.18
CA GLU A 612 -31.20 0.20 -14.50
C GLU A 612 -30.35 -1.05 -14.78
N GLU A 613 -30.83 -1.89 -15.70
CA GLU A 613 -30.11 -3.04 -16.23
C GLU A 613 -29.72 -2.76 -17.70
N TYR A 614 -28.44 -2.94 -18.02
CA TYR A 614 -27.86 -2.58 -19.31
C TYR A 614 -27.49 -3.82 -20.11
N THR A 615 -28.26 -4.05 -21.17
CA THR A 615 -28.05 -5.14 -22.13
C THR A 615 -27.32 -4.63 -23.36
N THR A 616 -26.25 -5.31 -23.79
CA THR A 616 -25.62 -5.11 -25.11
C THR A 616 -25.34 -6.44 -25.79
N THR A 617 -25.31 -6.48 -27.12
CA THR A 617 -24.93 -7.69 -27.88
C THR A 617 -23.41 -7.79 -27.94
N VAL A 618 -22.86 -8.93 -27.53
CA VAL A 618 -21.41 -9.22 -27.57
C VAL A 618 -21.04 -9.95 -28.85
N ALA A 619 -21.82 -10.98 -29.19
CA ALA A 619 -21.57 -11.84 -30.35
C ALA A 619 -22.91 -12.29 -30.96
N GLU A 620 -22.91 -12.49 -32.28
CA GLU A 620 -24.04 -13.11 -32.99
C GLU A 620 -23.50 -14.14 -33.98
N TYR A 621 -24.17 -15.29 -34.07
CA TYR A 621 -23.76 -16.44 -34.86
C TYR A 621 -24.94 -16.98 -35.67
N GLN A 622 -24.67 -17.36 -36.91
CA GLN A 622 -25.62 -18.09 -37.74
C GLN A 622 -25.14 -19.55 -37.82
N VAL A 623 -25.84 -20.46 -37.14
CA VAL A 623 -25.47 -21.87 -37.08
C VAL A 623 -26.23 -22.67 -38.12
N SER A 624 -25.49 -23.36 -38.98
CA SER A 624 -25.99 -24.31 -39.96
C SER A 624 -25.61 -25.75 -39.58
N ILE A 625 -26.56 -26.68 -39.72
CA ILE A 625 -26.33 -28.10 -39.49
C ILE A 625 -26.04 -28.77 -40.84
N THR A 626 -24.92 -29.48 -40.96
CA THR A 626 -24.58 -30.27 -42.15
C THR A 626 -24.96 -31.73 -41.94
N SER A 627 -25.63 -32.30 -42.95
CA SER A 627 -26.03 -33.72 -42.95
C SER A 627 -24.87 -34.61 -43.42
N ASP A 628 -24.80 -35.84 -42.91
CA ASP A 628 -23.74 -36.84 -43.18
C ASP A 628 -23.65 -37.31 -44.66
N LYS A 629 -24.44 -36.71 -45.56
CA LYS A 629 -24.36 -36.91 -47.02
C LYS A 629 -23.27 -36.06 -47.68
N ASP A 630 -22.93 -34.90 -47.15
CA ASP A 630 -21.85 -34.04 -47.68
C ASP A 630 -20.46 -34.44 -47.13
N ARG A 631 -20.15 -35.74 -47.16
CA ARG A 631 -18.81 -36.28 -46.87
C ARG A 631 -17.83 -36.04 -48.03
N HIS A 632 -17.70 -34.80 -48.47
CA HIS A 632 -16.43 -34.36 -49.02
C HIS A 632 -15.43 -34.33 -47.87
N ILE A 633 -14.41 -35.20 -47.94
CA ILE A 633 -13.38 -35.33 -46.90
C ILE A 633 -12.41 -34.14 -47.00
N LEU A 634 -12.88 -32.98 -46.56
CA LEU A 634 -12.02 -31.93 -46.05
C LEU A 634 -11.46 -32.42 -44.71
N PHE A 635 -10.30 -33.08 -44.78
CA PHE A 635 -9.42 -33.15 -43.61
C PHE A 635 -9.23 -31.73 -43.07
N PRO A 636 -9.23 -31.51 -41.75
CA PRO A 636 -8.78 -30.24 -41.20
C PRO A 636 -7.33 -30.04 -41.66
N GLU A 637 -7.09 -29.06 -42.53
CA GLU A 637 -5.75 -28.74 -42.99
C GLU A 637 -4.95 -28.22 -41.78
N ALA A 638 -4.13 -29.09 -41.22
CA ALA A 638 -3.39 -28.81 -40.00
C ALA A 638 -2.47 -27.61 -40.25
N GLN A 639 -2.76 -26.49 -39.58
CA GLN A 639 -2.06 -25.22 -39.76
C GLN A 639 -0.57 -25.38 -39.47
N LYS A 640 0.24 -25.53 -40.53
CA LYS A 640 1.68 -25.84 -40.47
C LYS A 640 2.57 -24.63 -40.17
N ASP A 641 2.09 -23.71 -39.34
CA ASP A 641 2.88 -22.63 -38.73
C ASP A 641 3.19 -22.97 -37.27
N GLY A 642 3.76 -24.15 -37.06
CA GLY A 642 4.37 -24.59 -35.81
C GLY A 642 5.78 -25.09 -36.07
N PRO A 643 6.75 -24.87 -35.16
CA PRO A 643 8.12 -25.34 -35.36
C PRO A 643 8.15 -26.86 -35.56
N SER A 644 8.91 -27.31 -36.56
CA SER A 644 8.97 -28.73 -36.94
C SER A 644 9.20 -29.63 -35.73
N VAL A 645 8.37 -30.66 -35.58
CA VAL A 645 8.48 -31.64 -34.48
C VAL A 645 9.85 -32.32 -34.49
N ALA A 646 10.45 -32.52 -35.67
CA ALA A 646 11.83 -33.03 -35.79
C ALA A 646 12.88 -32.02 -35.27
N GLY A 647 12.63 -30.72 -35.41
CA GLY A 647 13.45 -29.67 -34.81
C GLY A 647 13.33 -29.63 -33.29
N LEU A 648 12.11 -29.79 -32.76
CA LEU A 648 11.88 -29.89 -31.32
C LEU A 648 12.54 -31.15 -30.74
N GLN A 649 12.43 -32.30 -31.43
CA GLN A 649 13.13 -33.53 -31.07
C GLN A 649 14.66 -33.38 -31.12
N ALA A 650 15.20 -32.67 -32.11
CA ALA A 650 16.64 -32.38 -32.18
C ALA A 650 17.11 -31.48 -31.03
N VAL A 651 16.34 -30.45 -30.66
CA VAL A 651 16.64 -29.59 -29.49
C VAL A 651 16.56 -30.40 -28.19
N VAL A 652 15.54 -31.24 -28.01
CA VAL A 652 15.44 -32.13 -26.84
C VAL A 652 16.62 -33.11 -26.78
N ALA A 653 17.01 -33.71 -27.90
CA ALA A 653 18.17 -34.60 -27.97
C ALA A 653 19.48 -33.87 -27.61
N LEU A 654 19.70 -32.66 -28.13
CA LEU A 654 20.85 -31.82 -27.79
C LEU A 654 20.85 -31.43 -26.31
N LEU A 655 19.70 -31.09 -25.72
CA LEU A 655 19.57 -30.80 -24.30
C LEU A 655 19.85 -32.04 -23.42
N VAL A 656 19.39 -33.23 -23.81
CA VAL A 656 19.73 -34.48 -23.11
C VAL A 656 21.23 -34.78 -23.20
N VAL A 657 21.86 -34.61 -24.37
CA VAL A 657 23.32 -34.77 -24.53
C VAL A 657 24.09 -33.75 -23.67
N ALA A 658 23.67 -32.49 -23.66
CA ALA A 658 24.27 -31.45 -22.80
C ALA A 658 24.11 -31.77 -21.30
N LEU A 659 22.95 -32.28 -20.89
CA LEU A 659 22.70 -32.70 -19.50
C LEU A 659 23.60 -33.89 -19.11
N LEU A 660 23.77 -34.87 -19.99
CA LEU A 660 24.68 -36.00 -19.76
C LEU A 660 26.14 -35.56 -19.69
N ILE A 661 26.57 -34.60 -20.51
CA ILE A 661 27.91 -33.99 -20.42
C ILE A 661 28.10 -33.23 -19.10
N LEU A 662 27.10 -32.47 -18.66
CA LEU A 662 27.14 -31.76 -17.37
C LEU A 662 27.15 -32.71 -16.16
N LEU A 663 26.41 -33.81 -16.23
CA LEU A 663 26.45 -34.87 -15.20
C LEU A 663 27.83 -35.55 -15.17
N ALA A 664 28.36 -35.95 -16.33
CA ALA A 664 29.70 -36.53 -16.43
C ALA A 664 30.80 -35.56 -15.94
N TRP A 665 30.66 -34.27 -16.24
CA TRP A 665 31.55 -33.20 -15.75
C TRP A 665 31.47 -33.04 -14.22
N ASN A 666 30.26 -33.08 -13.63
CA ASN A 666 30.08 -33.01 -12.18
C ASN A 666 30.58 -34.27 -11.46
N PHE A 667 30.47 -35.46 -12.06
CA PHE A 667 31.14 -36.66 -11.56
C PHE A 667 32.67 -36.53 -11.65
N TYR A 668 33.22 -36.07 -12.77
CA TYR A 668 34.66 -35.85 -12.95
C TYR A 668 35.23 -34.79 -11.99
N LYS A 669 34.44 -33.77 -11.65
CA LYS A 669 34.76 -32.74 -10.64
C LYS A 669 34.49 -33.18 -9.19
N GLY A 670 33.91 -34.37 -8.96
CA GLY A 670 33.64 -34.91 -7.62
C GLY A 670 32.47 -34.26 -6.87
N HIS A 671 31.56 -33.55 -7.56
CA HIS A 671 30.42 -32.87 -6.94
C HIS A 671 29.22 -33.78 -6.64
N ILE A 672 29.26 -35.06 -7.03
CA ILE A 672 28.19 -36.04 -6.79
C ILE A 672 28.82 -37.35 -6.28
N PRO A 673 28.50 -37.81 -5.05
CA PRO A 673 28.97 -39.11 -4.56
C PRO A 673 28.18 -40.26 -5.18
N LEU A 674 28.87 -41.35 -5.55
CA LEU A 674 28.24 -42.54 -6.11
C LEU A 674 27.64 -43.44 -5.01
N PRO A 675 26.38 -43.89 -5.14
CA PRO A 675 25.83 -44.93 -4.27
C PRO A 675 26.34 -46.33 -4.66
N TRP A 676 26.54 -47.17 -3.65
CA TRP A 676 27.00 -48.56 -3.71
C TRP A 676 28.38 -48.83 -4.34
N ASN A 677 29.30 -49.33 -3.50
CA ASN A 677 30.00 -50.56 -3.85
C ASN A 677 30.26 -51.41 -2.58
N CYS A 678 29.55 -52.53 -2.42
CA CYS A 678 29.72 -53.45 -1.30
C CYS A 678 29.63 -54.92 -1.73
N GLY A 679 30.76 -55.64 -1.66
CA GLY A 679 30.77 -57.05 -1.25
C GLY A 679 31.14 -58.13 -2.28
N LYS A 680 32.44 -58.42 -2.38
CA LYS A 680 33.08 -59.77 -2.27
C LYS A 680 34.62 -59.58 -2.36
N LYS A 681 35.42 -59.90 -1.32
CA LYS A 681 35.80 -61.21 -0.73
C LYS A 681 36.78 -62.02 -1.60
N ASN A 682 37.83 -62.67 -1.08
CA ASN A 682 38.41 -62.70 0.30
C ASN A 682 39.69 -61.79 0.33
N SER A 683 40.72 -61.87 1.19
CA SER A 683 41.11 -62.67 2.39
C SER A 683 41.99 -61.77 3.33
N GLU A 684 42.77 -62.17 4.36
CA GLU A 684 43.19 -63.46 4.92
C GLU A 684 43.66 -63.31 6.39
N GLN A 685 43.44 -64.33 7.25
CA GLN A 685 43.93 -64.47 8.66
C GLN A 685 43.49 -63.37 9.68
N SER A 686 43.29 -63.62 10.98
CA SER A 686 43.27 -64.86 11.81
C SER A 686 42.50 -64.66 13.14
N GLN A 687 42.30 -65.77 13.90
CA GLN A 687 41.91 -65.91 15.32
C GLN A 687 40.41 -65.84 15.79
N GLU A 688 39.82 -67.05 15.86
CA GLU A 688 39.30 -67.75 17.06
C GLU A 688 37.93 -67.45 17.75
N SER A 689 37.28 -68.57 18.14
CA SER A 689 36.17 -68.77 19.11
C SER A 689 34.71 -68.38 18.77
N HIS A 690 33.92 -69.39 18.38
CA HIS A 690 32.52 -69.62 18.82
C HIS A 690 32.54 -70.14 20.29
N GLU A 691 31.47 -70.24 21.10
CA GLU A 691 30.00 -70.00 21.02
C GLU A 691 29.50 -69.60 22.45
N GLU A 692 28.25 -69.29 22.82
CA GLU A 692 26.97 -69.99 22.55
C GLU A 692 25.70 -69.14 22.90
N ARG A 693 24.54 -69.49 22.30
CA ARG A 693 23.12 -69.28 22.72
C ARG A 693 22.67 -68.00 23.48
N GLY A 694 22.19 -67.01 22.71
CA GLY A 694 20.76 -66.74 22.45
C GLY A 694 19.73 -66.38 23.56
N LEU A 695 18.97 -65.29 23.33
CA LEU A 695 17.51 -65.22 23.59
C LEU A 695 16.84 -64.11 22.74
N ASN A 696 15.53 -64.20 22.48
CA ASN A 696 14.75 -63.19 21.75
C ASN A 696 13.99 -62.25 22.69
N SER A 697 13.87 -60.97 22.33
CA SER A 697 12.62 -60.21 22.50
C SER A 697 12.58 -59.01 21.54
N SER A 698 11.38 -58.61 21.12
CA SER A 698 11.12 -57.48 20.23
C SER A 698 9.91 -56.69 20.74
N VAL A 699 9.91 -55.37 20.49
CA VAL A 699 8.77 -54.49 20.80
C VAL A 699 8.55 -53.55 19.63
N THR A 700 7.28 -53.47 19.21
CA THR A 700 6.77 -52.55 18.18
C THR A 700 5.44 -52.01 18.70
N PHE A 701 5.10 -50.76 18.42
CA PHE A 701 3.75 -50.23 18.69
C PHE A 701 3.26 -49.35 17.54
N GLN A 702 1.94 -49.31 17.35
CA GLN A 702 1.28 -48.69 16.21
C GLN A 702 -0.06 -48.02 16.62
N GLU A 703 -0.55 -47.16 15.72
CA GLU A 703 -1.66 -46.20 15.79
C GLU A 703 -3.10 -46.79 15.78
N VAL A 704 -4.06 -46.17 16.51
CA VAL A 704 -5.54 -46.33 16.37
C VAL A 704 -6.29 -45.05 16.82
N GLN A 705 -7.52 -44.79 16.32
CA GLN A 705 -8.41 -43.66 16.68
C GLN A 705 -9.80 -44.06 17.24
N ARG A 706 -10.33 -43.31 18.24
CA ARG A 706 -11.79 -43.07 18.58
C ARG A 706 -12.68 -44.33 18.91
N PRO A 707 -13.99 -44.21 19.30
CA PRO A 707 -14.90 -43.07 19.53
C PRO A 707 -15.58 -42.99 20.95
N VAL A 708 -16.81 -42.45 21.07
CA VAL A 708 -17.54 -41.99 22.30
C VAL A 708 -18.89 -42.74 22.48
N PRO A 709 -19.46 -42.84 23.71
CA PRO A 709 -20.91 -42.50 23.89
C PRO A 709 -21.39 -41.96 25.27
N VAL A 710 -22.23 -40.90 25.22
CA VAL A 710 -23.55 -40.65 25.91
C VAL A 710 -23.69 -40.55 27.46
N GLU A 711 -24.78 -39.87 27.87
CA GLU A 711 -25.17 -39.20 29.14
C GLU A 711 -25.73 -40.09 30.30
N ASP A 712 -25.79 -39.54 31.54
CA ASP A 712 -27.08 -39.23 32.24
C ASP A 712 -26.91 -38.26 33.48
N LYS A 713 -28.00 -37.97 34.22
CA LYS A 713 -28.19 -36.91 35.28
C LYS A 713 -29.01 -37.44 36.51
N PRO A 714 -29.43 -36.67 37.56
CA PRO A 714 -28.95 -35.42 38.23
C PRO A 714 -29.03 -35.45 39.81
N LEU A 715 -28.91 -34.27 40.48
CA LEU A 715 -29.26 -33.94 41.91
C LEU A 715 -28.28 -34.47 43.01
N VAL A 716 -28.05 -33.87 44.19
CA VAL A 716 -28.92 -33.17 45.20
C VAL A 716 -28.17 -32.01 45.91
N SER A 717 -28.90 -31.17 46.67
CA SER A 717 -28.45 -29.98 47.43
C SER A 717 -27.78 -30.23 48.80
N GLY A 718 -26.99 -29.26 49.27
CA GLY A 718 -26.59 -29.07 50.68
C GLY A 718 -26.55 -27.57 51.06
N ARG A 719 -26.77 -27.22 52.33
CA ARG A 719 -26.85 -25.85 52.86
C ARG A 719 -25.92 -25.66 54.07
N ASP A 720 -25.87 -24.41 54.53
CA ASP A 720 -25.47 -23.94 55.87
C ASP A 720 -23.98 -23.74 56.22
N SER A 721 -23.61 -22.87 57.17
CA SER A 721 -24.13 -21.54 57.59
C SER A 721 -23.30 -21.03 58.79
N GLY A 722 -22.74 -19.80 58.72
CA GLY A 722 -22.17 -19.09 59.88
C GLY A 722 -20.78 -19.58 60.37
N SER A 723 -20.14 -18.94 61.36
CA SER A 723 -20.34 -17.62 61.99
C SER A 723 -19.16 -17.27 62.93
N ASN A 724 -18.87 -15.97 63.13
CA ASN A 724 -18.08 -15.41 64.26
C ASN A 724 -16.55 -15.77 64.33
N ASN A 725 -15.65 -15.01 65.01
CA ASN A 725 -15.81 -13.77 65.81
C ASN A 725 -14.50 -12.95 65.94
N ASN A 726 -14.63 -11.67 66.32
CA ASN A 726 -13.71 -10.82 67.12
C ASN A 726 -12.23 -10.61 66.68
N HIS A 727 -11.80 -9.37 66.40
CA HIS A 727 -11.48 -8.27 67.35
C HIS A 727 -10.23 -8.48 68.23
N SER A 728 -9.15 -7.73 67.95
CA SER A 728 -8.74 -6.59 68.80
C SER A 728 -7.58 -5.82 68.15
N GLY A 729 -7.27 -4.62 68.65
CA GLY A 729 -6.10 -3.84 68.26
C GLY A 729 -5.83 -2.74 69.28
N ARG A 730 -4.58 -2.26 69.36
CA ARG A 730 -4.22 -1.08 70.15
C ARG A 730 -2.92 -0.46 69.64
N ALA A 731 -2.84 0.87 69.67
CA ALA A 731 -1.64 1.63 69.33
C ALA A 731 -0.93 2.13 70.61
N ALA A 732 0.37 2.45 70.46
CA ALA A 732 1.12 3.32 71.35
C ALA A 732 2.30 3.94 70.58
N GLU A 733 2.59 5.21 70.81
CA GLU A 733 3.79 5.92 70.35
C GLU A 733 4.89 5.82 71.42
N ILE A 734 6.16 6.08 71.05
CA ILE A 734 7.14 6.96 71.76
C ILE A 734 8.51 6.91 71.03
N SER A 735 9.42 7.81 71.37
CA SER A 735 10.43 8.39 70.49
C SER A 735 11.91 8.11 70.82
N ALA A 736 12.73 8.09 69.75
CA ALA A 736 14.06 8.71 69.61
C ALA A 736 15.35 8.05 70.19
N ALA A 737 16.45 8.45 69.53
CA ALA A 737 17.88 8.33 69.85
C ALA A 737 18.59 6.97 69.63
N GLY A 738 19.79 7.03 69.03
CA GLY A 738 20.70 5.91 68.79
C GLY A 738 21.41 6.01 67.44
N GLU A 739 22.65 6.52 67.41
CA GLU A 739 23.54 6.45 66.25
C GLU A 739 24.32 5.13 66.25
N GLU A 740 24.54 4.51 65.09
CA GLU A 740 25.78 3.76 64.86
C GLU A 740 26.14 3.74 63.36
N THR A 741 27.44 3.90 63.05
CA THR A 741 27.93 4.16 61.68
C THR A 741 28.49 2.90 61.02
N VAL A 742 28.08 2.61 59.79
CA VAL A 742 28.77 1.63 58.91
C VAL A 742 29.07 2.27 57.56
N ASN A 743 30.36 2.39 57.25
CA ASN A 743 30.83 2.88 55.94
C ASN A 743 30.70 1.78 54.87
N LEU A 744 30.21 2.14 53.69
CA LEU A 744 30.35 1.38 52.45
C LEU A 744 30.80 2.33 51.32
N PRO A 745 31.69 1.92 50.39
CA PRO A 745 32.39 2.88 49.52
C PRO A 745 31.51 3.53 48.44
N SER A 746 31.84 4.77 48.11
CA SER A 746 31.24 5.51 47.00
C SER A 746 31.61 4.90 45.64
N LEU A 747 30.63 4.35 44.93
CA LEU A 747 30.75 4.08 43.49
C LEU A 747 30.64 5.42 42.75
N GLN A 748 31.79 5.96 42.33
CA GLN A 748 31.84 7.07 41.39
C GLN A 748 31.38 6.55 40.02
N TYR A 749 30.25 7.06 39.52
CA TYR A 749 30.01 7.03 38.08
C TYR A 749 30.98 8.03 37.43
N ILE A 750 31.74 7.55 36.44
CA ILE A 750 32.56 8.37 35.56
C ILE A 750 31.71 8.66 34.33
N ASP A 751 31.56 9.95 33.99
CA ASP A 751 31.06 10.37 32.69
C ASP A 751 32.19 10.22 31.66
N ASP A 752 32.07 9.27 30.73
CA ASP A 752 32.93 9.17 29.54
C ASP A 752 32.08 9.43 28.29
N ASP A 753 31.83 10.72 28.03
CA ASP A 753 31.09 11.21 26.86
C ASP A 753 32.06 11.43 25.67
N SER A 754 32.64 10.34 25.15
CA SER A 754 33.55 10.38 23.99
C SER A 754 33.56 9.11 23.11
N GLU A 755 33.40 9.34 21.80
CA GLU A 755 33.74 8.47 20.64
C GLU A 755 33.26 7.00 20.63
N ILE A 756 32.17 6.75 19.87
CA ILE A 756 31.98 5.65 18.89
C ILE A 756 30.78 5.93 17.97
#